data_AF-A0A4Y7S8H4-F1
#
_entry.id   AF-A0A4Y7S8H4-F1
#
_cell.length_a   1.000
_cell.length_b   1.000
_cell.length_c   1.000
_cell.angle_alpha   90.00
_cell.angle_beta   90.00
_cell.angle_gamma   90.00
#
_symmetry.space_group_name_H-M   'P 1'
#
loop_
_entity.id
_entity.type
_entity.pdbx_description
1 polymer ?
#
loop_
_entity_poly.entity_id
_entity_poly.type
_entity_poly.pdbx_seq_one_letter_code
_entity_poly.pdbx_strand_id
1 'polypeptide(L)'
;MEVRVASKAGFCYGVKRAIEMSKDTVRNRPGPVFSLGPLIHNPQVVAYLGKLGVREINNLGEIQEGTLIIRSHGVGPALLNAAQELGLDIVDATCPFVRRTQVVARDLMTKDYQVVIVGDKNHPEVQGIMGWANGKAEVVENPWEAGLVKARGKKIGVLAQTTQHMENFNAVVETLEKTGSVVQACKTICSATSERQKAALELACQVDVMIVVGGADSANTRKLASLCRACGTTTYHIEEAGELDPAWFRGVKAAGLTAGASTPDWIIEEVKKRMSEIEELNGSEEGMKDAVEVKAVRHGEIVTGTVVHVGQDEVMVDVGAKSEGVIPIRELSCCEVTSIQDIVQVGDQIEVYVLKAEDNEGKLILSKEKADAEKAWAGLEEALESGQPVEGTVREVVKGGLLVDIGVRAFLPASLVDRGYVEDLSKYLGQVISSRVIEMNRARKKVILSRKAVLEEDFAKLRQELLTNLEEGQVVKGVVRRLTQFGAFVDIGGVDGLLHISEMSWHRINHPSEVVKVGDEIEVMVLKIDRDNEKISLGLKQVLPNPWDTVDQKYPVGSVVPAKVVRLAPFGAFVQLEPGVEGLVHISHLAERHVAKPDEVVSEGEEVNVKVLSVDPAEKRIRLSIREVSREKQEREYRDYNHKKTEDTGDVVTIGDMVGDLFDKK
;
A
#
# COMPACT_ATOMS: atom_id res chain seq x y z
N MET A 1 -18.36 -16.52 -36.70
CA MET A 1 -17.71 -15.35 -36.09
C MET A 1 -16.29 -15.24 -36.62
N GLU A 2 -15.96 -14.18 -37.36
CA GLU A 2 -14.59 -14.01 -37.86
C GLU A 2 -13.65 -13.56 -36.72
N VAL A 3 -12.63 -14.36 -36.38
CA VAL A 3 -11.59 -13.99 -35.41
C VAL A 3 -10.43 -13.29 -36.10
N ARG A 4 -10.25 -11.99 -35.82
CA ARG A 4 -9.18 -11.16 -36.38
C ARG A 4 -8.14 -10.85 -35.31
N VAL A 5 -6.86 -11.06 -35.63
CA VAL A 5 -5.75 -10.73 -34.74
C VAL A 5 -5.09 -9.43 -35.18
N ALA A 6 -4.79 -8.53 -34.24
CA ALA A 6 -4.10 -7.29 -34.54
C ALA A 6 -2.71 -7.58 -35.14
N SER A 7 -2.33 -6.83 -36.18
CA SER A 7 -1.08 -7.04 -36.94
C SER A 7 0.19 -6.92 -36.09
N LYS A 8 0.12 -6.24 -34.94
CA LYS A 8 1.23 -6.02 -33.99
C LYS A 8 0.94 -6.61 -32.59
N ALA A 9 0.18 -7.69 -32.52
CA ALA A 9 -0.09 -8.40 -31.26
C ALA A 9 1.15 -9.19 -30.76
N GLY A 10 1.28 -9.28 -29.44
CA GLY A 10 2.29 -10.11 -28.77
C GLY A 10 3.63 -9.41 -28.51
N PHE A 11 4.67 -10.21 -28.31
CA PHE A 11 5.98 -9.72 -27.89
C PHE A 11 6.54 -8.63 -28.81
N CYS A 12 7.15 -7.60 -28.20
CA CYS A 12 7.94 -6.64 -28.97
C CYS A 12 9.21 -7.31 -29.54
N TYR A 13 9.79 -6.72 -30.59
CA TYR A 13 11.01 -7.22 -31.22
C TYR A 13 12.16 -7.47 -30.24
N GLY A 14 12.36 -6.57 -29.27
CA GLY A 14 13.40 -6.72 -28.25
C GLY A 14 13.20 -7.94 -27.35
N VAL A 15 11.94 -8.24 -27.01
CA VAL A 15 11.58 -9.41 -26.20
C VAL A 15 11.70 -10.70 -27.00
N LYS A 16 11.22 -10.74 -28.25
CA LYS A 16 11.38 -11.92 -29.12
C LYS A 16 12.86 -12.30 -29.28
N ARG A 17 13.70 -11.31 -29.58
CA ARG A 17 15.15 -11.47 -29.68
C ARG A 17 15.76 -11.99 -28.37
N ALA A 18 15.35 -11.47 -27.22
CA ALA A 18 15.89 -11.92 -25.94
C ALA A 18 15.55 -13.39 -25.63
N ILE A 19 14.34 -13.84 -25.96
CA ILE A 19 13.92 -15.24 -25.81
C ILE A 19 14.71 -16.14 -26.76
N GLU A 20 14.85 -15.76 -28.03
CA GLU A 20 15.61 -16.54 -29.01
C GLU A 20 17.08 -16.67 -28.59
N MET A 21 17.73 -15.57 -28.21
CA MET A 21 19.10 -15.59 -27.71
C MET A 21 19.24 -16.47 -26.46
N SER A 22 18.25 -16.45 -25.56
CA SER A 22 18.25 -17.32 -24.38
C SER A 22 18.13 -18.80 -24.76
N LYS A 23 17.23 -19.14 -25.68
CA LYS A 23 17.06 -20.51 -26.21
C LYS A 23 18.33 -21.00 -26.91
N ASP A 24 18.95 -20.17 -27.73
CA ASP A 24 20.17 -20.52 -28.45
C ASP A 24 21.36 -20.67 -27.49
N THR A 25 21.41 -19.87 -26.43
CA THR A 25 22.44 -19.98 -25.39
C THR A 25 22.35 -21.31 -24.66
N VAL A 26 21.13 -21.70 -24.25
CA VAL A 26 20.88 -22.99 -23.60
C VAL A 26 21.23 -24.17 -24.51
N ARG A 27 20.97 -24.05 -25.82
CA ARG A 27 21.25 -25.14 -26.79
C ARG A 27 22.72 -25.29 -27.12
N ASN A 28 23.45 -24.16 -27.26
CA ASN A 28 24.79 -24.16 -27.84
C ASN A 28 25.91 -24.07 -26.81
N ARG A 29 25.63 -23.67 -25.55
CA ARG A 29 26.67 -23.50 -24.52
C ARG A 29 26.54 -24.55 -23.42
N PRO A 30 27.60 -25.32 -23.15
CA PRO A 30 27.63 -26.22 -22.00
C PRO A 30 27.85 -25.41 -20.72
N GLY A 31 26.92 -25.50 -19.77
CA GLY A 31 27.05 -24.87 -18.45
C GLY A 31 25.72 -24.30 -17.93
N PRO A 32 25.70 -23.88 -16.65
CA PRO A 32 24.53 -23.20 -16.11
C PRO A 32 24.36 -21.82 -16.75
N VAL A 33 23.13 -21.54 -17.20
CA VAL A 33 22.75 -20.27 -17.80
C VAL A 33 21.97 -19.47 -16.76
N PHE A 34 22.43 -18.25 -16.50
CA PHE A 34 21.84 -17.36 -15.52
C PHE A 34 21.29 -16.10 -16.16
N SER A 35 20.24 -15.51 -15.61
CA SER A 35 19.74 -14.19 -15.98
C SER A 35 19.71 -13.26 -14.77
N LEU A 36 20.16 -12.01 -14.96
CA LEU A 36 20.10 -10.99 -13.91
C LEU A 36 18.67 -10.41 -13.81
N GLY A 37 17.91 -10.94 -12.86
CA GLY A 37 16.47 -10.71 -12.70
C GLY A 37 15.64 -11.34 -13.82
N PRO A 38 14.32 -11.03 -13.86
CA PRO A 38 13.43 -11.66 -14.83
C PRO A 38 13.72 -11.06 -16.20
N LEU A 39 13.99 -11.92 -17.19
CA LEU A 39 14.24 -11.50 -18.57
C LEU A 39 13.06 -10.70 -19.14
N ILE A 40 11.84 -11.07 -18.72
CA ILE A 40 10.56 -10.49 -19.12
C ILE A 40 9.64 -10.50 -17.90
N HIS A 41 8.86 -9.44 -17.70
CA HIS A 41 7.83 -9.34 -16.66
C HIS A 41 6.58 -10.16 -17.05
N ASN A 42 6.73 -11.47 -17.21
CA ASN A 42 5.64 -12.42 -17.40
C ASN A 42 5.98 -13.75 -16.70
N PRO A 43 5.26 -14.13 -15.62
CA PRO A 43 5.53 -15.34 -14.84
C PRO A 43 5.53 -16.64 -15.68
N GLN A 44 4.62 -16.76 -16.65
CA GLN A 44 4.52 -17.96 -17.50
C GLN A 44 5.77 -18.12 -18.38
N VAL A 45 6.32 -17.01 -18.87
CA VAL A 45 7.54 -17.01 -19.69
C VAL A 45 8.77 -17.31 -18.84
N VAL A 46 8.84 -16.75 -17.61
CA VAL A 46 9.90 -17.05 -16.65
C VAL A 46 9.89 -18.54 -16.29
N ALA A 47 8.71 -19.12 -15.99
CA ALA A 47 8.57 -20.55 -15.72
C ALA A 47 8.98 -21.42 -16.92
N TYR A 48 8.64 -21.00 -18.14
CA TYR A 48 9.04 -21.67 -19.37
C TYR A 48 10.57 -21.65 -19.58
N LEU A 49 11.23 -20.51 -19.36
CA LEU A 49 12.69 -20.40 -19.45
C LEU A 49 13.39 -21.17 -18.31
N GLY A 50 12.80 -21.20 -17.12
CA GLY A 50 13.26 -22.03 -16.00
C GLY A 50 13.26 -23.52 -16.34
N LYS A 51 12.21 -24.03 -16.98
CA LYS A 51 12.15 -25.41 -17.48
C LYS A 51 13.20 -25.72 -18.55
N LEU A 52 13.61 -24.73 -19.32
CA LEU A 52 14.69 -24.85 -20.31
C LEU A 52 16.09 -24.81 -19.65
N GLY A 53 16.20 -24.43 -18.38
CA GLY A 53 17.47 -24.40 -17.64
C GLY A 53 18.06 -23.01 -17.40
N VAL A 54 17.32 -21.94 -17.68
CA VAL A 54 17.73 -20.57 -17.32
C VAL A 54 17.36 -20.28 -15.87
N ARG A 55 18.35 -19.98 -15.03
CA ARG A 55 18.14 -19.63 -13.61
C ARG A 55 18.17 -18.12 -13.41
N GLU A 56 17.14 -17.58 -12.77
CA GLU A 56 17.09 -16.18 -12.38
C GLU A 56 17.92 -15.94 -11.12
N ILE A 57 18.75 -14.90 -11.13
CA ILE A 57 19.55 -14.45 -9.98
C ILE A 57 19.36 -12.95 -9.76
N ASN A 58 19.45 -12.51 -8.50
CA ASN A 58 19.36 -11.08 -8.16
C ASN A 58 20.74 -10.43 -8.01
N ASN A 59 21.78 -11.21 -7.67
CA ASN A 59 23.13 -10.72 -7.42
C ASN A 59 24.19 -11.54 -8.16
N LEU A 60 25.22 -10.86 -8.67
CA LEU A 60 26.35 -11.50 -9.34
C LEU A 60 27.20 -12.39 -8.41
N GLY A 61 27.13 -12.16 -7.08
CA GLY A 61 27.91 -12.92 -6.09
C GLY A 61 27.47 -14.38 -5.92
N GLU A 62 26.35 -14.78 -6.52
CA GLU A 62 25.83 -16.15 -6.47
C GLU A 62 26.43 -17.04 -7.57
N ILE A 63 27.22 -16.48 -8.50
CA ILE A 63 27.76 -17.19 -9.66
C ILE A 63 29.28 -17.33 -9.53
N GLN A 64 29.78 -18.56 -9.68
CA GLN A 64 31.21 -18.87 -9.77
C GLN A 64 31.64 -19.11 -11.22
N GLU A 65 30.84 -19.85 -12.00
CA GLU A 65 31.10 -20.14 -13.42
C GLU A 65 29.77 -20.27 -14.17
N GLY A 66 29.74 -19.88 -15.45
CA GLY A 66 28.57 -20.03 -16.31
C GLY A 66 28.39 -18.90 -17.32
N THR A 67 27.26 -18.94 -18.02
CA THR A 67 26.86 -17.88 -18.96
C THR A 67 25.82 -16.96 -18.30
N LEU A 68 26.08 -15.65 -18.34
CA LEU A 68 25.16 -14.62 -17.85
C LEU A 68 24.44 -13.94 -19.03
N ILE A 69 23.11 -14.03 -19.04
CA ILE A 69 22.24 -13.34 -19.99
C ILE A 69 21.78 -12.01 -19.38
N ILE A 70 22.04 -10.94 -20.10
CA ILE A 70 21.57 -9.60 -19.77
C ILE A 70 20.17 -9.41 -20.31
N ARG A 71 19.23 -8.98 -19.46
CA ARG A 71 17.84 -8.69 -19.85
C ARG A 71 17.70 -7.59 -20.89
N SER A 72 16.53 -7.54 -21.52
CA SER A 72 16.20 -6.60 -22.60
C SER A 72 16.33 -5.11 -22.23
N HIS A 73 16.16 -4.76 -20.95
CA HIS A 73 16.36 -3.41 -20.40
C HIS A 73 17.83 -3.00 -20.24
N GLY A 74 18.76 -3.94 -20.41
CA GLY A 74 20.19 -3.72 -20.25
C GLY A 74 20.63 -3.48 -18.80
N VAL A 75 21.93 -3.26 -18.64
CA VAL A 75 22.60 -3.01 -17.36
C VAL A 75 23.65 -1.91 -17.52
N GLY A 76 24.06 -1.32 -16.40
CA GLY A 76 25.15 -0.34 -16.37
C GLY A 76 26.53 -0.97 -16.63
N PRO A 77 27.52 -0.17 -17.04
CA PRO A 77 28.86 -0.65 -17.39
C PRO A 77 29.62 -1.25 -16.20
N ALA A 78 29.37 -0.78 -14.97
CA ALA A 78 30.00 -1.35 -13.77
C ALA A 78 29.64 -2.84 -13.58
N LEU A 79 28.40 -3.21 -13.87
CA LEU A 79 27.92 -4.59 -13.74
C LEU A 79 28.48 -5.48 -14.85
N LEU A 80 28.63 -4.94 -16.07
CA LEU A 80 29.31 -5.62 -17.18
C LEU A 80 30.77 -5.93 -16.83
N ASN A 81 31.49 -4.94 -16.30
CA ASN A 81 32.89 -5.11 -15.92
C ASN A 81 33.04 -6.12 -14.78
N ALA A 82 32.18 -6.05 -13.76
CA ALA A 82 32.18 -7.02 -12.66
C ALA A 82 31.92 -8.46 -13.15
N ALA A 83 31.01 -8.65 -14.11
CA ALA A 83 30.76 -9.96 -14.70
C ALA A 83 31.96 -10.48 -15.53
N GLN A 84 32.67 -9.59 -16.22
CA GLN A 84 33.91 -9.93 -16.95
C GLN A 84 35.06 -10.29 -16.01
N GLU A 85 35.21 -9.56 -14.89
CA GLU A 85 36.22 -9.83 -13.87
C GLU A 85 36.02 -11.20 -13.19
N LEU A 86 34.76 -11.63 -13.05
CA LEU A 86 34.40 -12.97 -12.58
C LEU A 86 34.61 -14.07 -13.63
N GLY A 87 35.02 -13.73 -14.86
CA GLY A 87 35.25 -14.70 -15.94
C GLY A 87 33.96 -15.29 -16.54
N LEU A 88 32.81 -14.63 -16.35
CA LEU A 88 31.53 -15.11 -16.87
C LEU A 88 31.38 -14.83 -18.36
N ASP A 89 30.77 -15.79 -19.07
CA ASP A 89 30.43 -15.65 -20.47
C ASP A 89 29.18 -14.76 -20.60
N ILE A 90 29.32 -13.56 -21.17
CA ILE A 90 28.21 -12.59 -21.23
C ILE A 90 27.45 -12.72 -22.56
N VAL A 91 26.13 -12.90 -22.47
CA VAL A 91 25.21 -12.79 -23.62
C VAL A 91 24.34 -11.55 -23.44
N ASP A 92 24.61 -10.53 -24.26
CA ASP A 92 23.89 -9.26 -24.19
C ASP A 92 22.58 -9.32 -25.01
N ALA A 93 21.47 -9.60 -24.32
CA ALA A 93 20.14 -9.58 -24.92
C ALA A 93 19.43 -8.21 -24.80
N THR A 94 20.19 -7.13 -24.53
CA THR A 94 19.64 -5.76 -24.48
C THR A 94 18.96 -5.41 -25.81
N CYS A 95 17.79 -4.79 -25.71
CA CYS A 95 17.05 -4.30 -26.87
C CYS A 95 17.89 -3.28 -27.66
N PRO A 96 17.97 -3.35 -29.01
CA PRO A 96 18.77 -2.40 -29.79
C PRO A 96 18.38 -0.93 -29.59
N PHE A 97 17.10 -0.65 -29.32
CA PHE A 97 16.62 0.70 -29.00
C PHE A 97 17.18 1.18 -27.66
N VAL A 98 17.14 0.34 -26.62
CA VAL A 98 17.72 0.64 -25.31
C VAL A 98 19.23 0.81 -25.40
N ARG A 99 19.90 -0.07 -26.15
CA ARG A 99 21.35 0.02 -26.39
C ARG A 99 21.72 1.34 -27.08
N ARG A 100 20.92 1.79 -28.04
CA ARG A 100 21.10 3.10 -28.69
C ARG A 100 20.97 4.23 -27.66
N THR A 101 19.98 4.20 -26.78
CA THR A 101 19.81 5.19 -25.71
C THR A 101 21.01 5.23 -24.77
N GLN A 102 21.54 4.07 -24.36
CA GLN A 102 22.73 3.96 -23.52
C GLN A 102 23.98 4.56 -24.20
N VAL A 103 24.17 4.27 -25.49
CA VAL A 103 25.27 4.83 -26.29
C VAL A 103 25.14 6.34 -26.42
N VAL A 104 23.94 6.85 -26.69
CA VAL A 104 23.70 8.29 -26.77
C VAL A 104 23.94 8.97 -25.42
N ALA A 105 23.54 8.36 -24.29
CA ALA A 105 23.82 8.88 -22.96
C ALA A 105 25.33 9.04 -22.70
N ARG A 106 26.12 8.02 -23.05
CA ARG A 106 27.58 8.07 -22.98
C ARG A 106 28.17 9.15 -23.88
N ASP A 107 27.70 9.25 -25.13
CA ASP A 107 28.21 10.21 -26.10
C ASP A 107 27.88 11.66 -25.69
N LEU A 108 26.72 11.89 -25.07
CA LEU A 108 26.35 13.19 -24.48
C LEU A 108 27.28 13.56 -23.31
N MET A 109 27.57 12.61 -22.42
CA MET A 109 28.52 12.84 -21.33
C MET A 109 29.93 13.15 -21.83
N THR A 110 30.37 12.48 -22.91
CA THR A 110 31.68 12.73 -23.53
C THR A 110 31.77 14.14 -24.13
N LYS A 111 30.63 14.73 -24.51
CA LYS A 111 30.52 16.08 -25.08
C LYS A 111 30.22 17.16 -24.04
N ASP A 112 30.33 16.85 -22.74
CA ASP A 112 30.05 17.75 -21.61
C ASP A 112 28.61 18.28 -21.56
N TYR A 113 27.64 17.46 -21.99
CA TYR A 113 26.22 17.75 -21.81
C TYR A 113 25.74 17.25 -20.45
N GLN A 114 24.92 18.05 -19.77
CA GLN A 114 24.12 17.57 -18.65
C GLN A 114 23.00 16.70 -19.20
N VAL A 115 22.99 15.42 -18.83
CA VAL A 115 22.00 14.46 -19.33
C VAL A 115 20.76 14.48 -18.43
N VAL A 116 19.60 14.68 -19.03
CA VAL A 116 18.29 14.57 -18.39
C VAL A 116 17.55 13.39 -19.03
N ILE A 117 17.07 12.48 -18.20
CA ILE A 117 16.32 11.29 -18.63
C ILE A 117 14.87 11.47 -18.23
N VAL A 118 13.97 11.44 -19.20
CA VAL A 118 12.52 11.49 -18.98
C VAL A 118 11.99 10.08 -18.80
N GLY A 119 11.56 9.73 -17.59
CA GLY A 119 11.09 8.40 -17.25
C GLY A 119 11.07 8.13 -15.75
N ASP A 120 10.66 6.91 -15.39
CA ASP A 120 10.59 6.48 -13.99
C ASP A 120 11.99 6.15 -13.46
N LYS A 121 12.37 6.79 -12.35
CA LYS A 121 13.68 6.60 -11.72
C LYS A 121 13.90 5.15 -11.28
N ASN A 122 12.88 4.42 -10.87
CA ASN A 122 13.01 3.04 -10.41
C ASN A 122 13.00 2.02 -11.55
N HIS A 123 12.74 2.44 -12.79
CA HIS A 123 12.64 1.53 -13.91
C HIS A 123 14.02 0.92 -14.29
N PRO A 124 14.12 -0.41 -14.47
CA PRO A 124 15.33 -1.11 -14.92
C PRO A 124 16.10 -0.46 -16.06
N GLU A 125 15.37 0.00 -17.08
CA GLU A 125 15.95 0.65 -18.26
C GLU A 125 16.65 1.98 -17.91
N VAL A 126 15.99 2.80 -17.08
CA VAL A 126 16.50 4.11 -16.66
C VAL A 126 17.73 3.93 -15.78
N GLN A 127 17.72 2.95 -14.87
CA GLN A 127 18.90 2.57 -14.08
C GLN A 127 20.08 2.13 -14.96
N GLY A 128 19.79 1.36 -16.03
CA GLY A 128 20.79 1.03 -17.05
C GLY A 128 21.38 2.29 -17.68
N ILE A 129 20.55 3.19 -18.20
CA ILE A 129 20.99 4.45 -18.85
C ILE A 129 21.77 5.35 -17.89
N MET A 130 21.34 5.47 -16.64
CA MET A 130 22.03 6.20 -15.57
C MET A 130 23.44 5.67 -15.32
N GLY A 131 23.61 4.34 -15.33
CA GLY A 131 24.93 3.71 -15.23
C GLY A 131 25.86 4.10 -16.38
N TRP A 132 25.35 4.16 -17.62
CA TRP A 132 26.12 4.63 -18.79
C TRP A 132 26.39 6.13 -18.80
N ALA A 133 25.63 6.89 -17.99
CA ALA A 133 25.82 8.32 -17.75
C ALA A 133 26.71 8.61 -16.53
N ASN A 134 27.54 7.65 -16.08
CA ASN A 134 28.43 7.79 -14.91
C ASN A 134 27.68 8.22 -13.62
N GLY A 135 26.38 7.92 -13.50
CA GLY A 135 25.56 8.30 -12.33
C GLY A 135 25.29 9.80 -12.18
N LYS A 136 25.66 10.63 -13.17
CA LYS A 136 25.48 12.10 -13.13
C LYS A 136 24.24 12.60 -13.87
N ALA A 137 23.47 11.71 -14.50
CA ALA A 137 22.23 12.10 -15.15
C ALA A 137 21.13 12.43 -14.12
N GLU A 138 20.27 13.38 -14.45
CA GLU A 138 19.07 13.67 -13.67
C GLU A 138 17.86 12.97 -14.30
N VAL A 139 17.03 12.33 -13.50
CA VAL A 139 15.80 11.68 -13.96
C VAL A 139 14.63 12.58 -13.59
N VAL A 140 13.74 12.82 -14.56
CA VAL A 140 12.51 13.58 -14.38
C VAL A 140 11.34 12.80 -14.93
N GLU A 141 10.24 12.77 -14.19
CA GLU A 141 9.02 12.10 -14.64
C GLU A 141 8.08 13.09 -15.34
N ASN A 142 8.05 14.34 -14.86
CA ASN A 142 7.05 15.33 -15.25
C ASN A 142 7.69 16.69 -15.63
N PRO A 143 6.98 17.55 -16.39
CA PRO A 143 7.46 18.88 -16.75
C PRO A 143 7.75 19.77 -15.53
N TRP A 144 7.03 19.57 -14.43
CA TRP A 144 7.27 20.30 -13.18
C TRP A 144 8.66 20.03 -12.60
N GLU A 145 9.05 18.75 -12.56
CA GLU A 145 10.39 18.35 -12.09
C GLU A 145 11.49 18.86 -13.01
N ALA A 146 11.22 18.88 -14.32
CA ALA A 146 12.12 19.47 -15.29
C ALA A 146 12.39 20.97 -15.02
N GLY A 147 11.42 21.70 -14.45
CA GLY A 147 11.60 23.10 -14.05
C GLY A 147 12.49 23.31 -12.82
N LEU A 148 12.67 22.27 -11.99
CA LEU A 148 13.51 22.30 -10.79
C LEU A 148 14.99 21.98 -11.09
N VAL A 149 15.28 21.45 -12.28
CA VAL A 149 16.63 21.11 -12.72
C VAL A 149 17.49 22.38 -12.75
N LYS A 150 18.63 22.37 -12.04
CA LYS A 150 19.58 23.49 -12.00
C LYS A 150 20.34 23.60 -13.32
N ALA A 151 19.66 24.12 -14.33
CA ALA A 151 20.07 24.09 -15.73
C ALA A 151 20.83 25.35 -16.22
N ARG A 152 20.92 26.42 -15.42
CA ARG A 152 21.37 27.74 -15.91
C ARG A 152 22.75 27.71 -16.58
N GLY A 153 22.76 27.89 -17.90
CA GLY A 153 23.97 28.13 -18.71
C GLY A 153 24.69 26.89 -19.24
N LYS A 154 24.13 25.68 -19.10
CA LYS A 154 24.74 24.44 -19.58
C LYS A 154 24.09 23.90 -20.85
N LYS A 155 24.82 23.05 -21.57
CA LYS A 155 24.25 22.23 -22.66
C LYS A 155 23.53 21.04 -22.05
N ILE A 156 22.28 20.81 -22.44
CA ILE A 156 21.42 19.76 -21.88
C ILE A 156 21.10 18.75 -22.95
N GLY A 157 21.35 17.47 -22.69
CA GLY A 157 20.95 16.37 -23.55
C GLY A 157 19.74 15.67 -22.94
N VAL A 158 18.60 15.68 -23.63
CA VAL A 158 17.37 15.06 -23.12
C VAL A 158 17.17 13.71 -23.79
N LEU A 159 17.01 12.68 -22.97
CA LEU A 159 16.71 11.31 -23.37
C LEU A 159 15.36 10.91 -22.80
N ALA A 160 14.70 9.93 -23.40
CA ALA A 160 13.47 9.34 -22.87
C ALA A 160 13.63 7.84 -22.69
N GLN A 161 12.98 7.31 -21.64
CA GLN A 161 12.68 5.90 -21.52
C GLN A 161 11.88 5.42 -22.74
N THR A 162 12.19 4.23 -23.24
CA THR A 162 11.61 3.72 -24.50
C THR A 162 10.08 3.60 -24.46
N THR A 163 9.48 3.46 -23.27
CA THR A 163 8.03 3.36 -23.04
C THR A 163 7.35 4.68 -22.75
N GLN A 164 8.07 5.81 -22.72
CA GLN A 164 7.50 7.11 -22.36
C GLN A 164 6.62 7.71 -23.48
N HIS A 165 5.63 8.52 -23.11
CA HIS A 165 4.77 9.21 -24.06
C HIS A 165 5.46 10.41 -24.72
N MET A 166 5.25 10.56 -26.04
CA MET A 166 5.82 11.68 -26.82
C MET A 166 5.32 13.04 -26.33
N GLU A 167 4.06 13.13 -25.90
CA GLU A 167 3.47 14.37 -25.34
C GLU A 167 4.23 14.83 -24.09
N ASN A 168 4.48 13.92 -23.15
CA ASN A 168 5.21 14.23 -21.93
C ASN A 168 6.66 14.61 -22.23
N PHE A 169 7.32 13.88 -23.14
CA PHE A 169 8.68 14.20 -23.57
C PHE A 169 8.78 15.60 -24.18
N ASN A 170 7.86 15.97 -25.08
CA ASN A 170 7.84 17.30 -25.68
C ASN A 170 7.60 18.39 -24.64
N ALA A 171 6.65 18.19 -23.71
CA ALA A 171 6.38 19.14 -22.63
C ALA A 171 7.58 19.35 -21.69
N VAL A 172 8.35 18.29 -21.42
CA VAL A 172 9.60 18.38 -20.67
C VAL A 172 10.66 19.16 -21.44
N VAL A 173 10.84 18.87 -22.73
CA VAL A 173 11.80 19.59 -23.60
C VAL A 173 11.47 21.08 -23.65
N GLU A 174 10.21 21.45 -23.86
CA GLU A 174 9.76 22.85 -23.87
C GLU A 174 10.03 23.56 -22.53
N THR A 175 9.82 22.88 -21.40
CA THR A 175 10.11 23.43 -20.07
C THR A 175 11.61 23.68 -19.89
N LEU A 176 12.44 22.75 -20.38
CA LEU A 176 13.89 22.89 -20.32
C LEU A 176 14.41 23.99 -21.25
N GLU A 177 13.83 24.16 -22.43
CA GLU A 177 14.17 25.26 -23.35
C GLU A 177 13.86 26.63 -22.73
N LYS A 178 12.75 26.75 -21.98
CA LYS A 178 12.39 27.99 -21.24
C LYS A 178 13.42 28.39 -20.18
N THR A 179 14.29 27.49 -19.73
CA THR A 179 15.36 27.84 -18.77
C THR A 179 16.55 28.57 -19.39
N GLY A 180 16.59 28.74 -20.71
CA GLY A 180 17.67 29.44 -21.44
C GLY A 180 18.89 28.57 -21.74
N SER A 181 18.75 27.25 -21.68
CA SER A 181 19.81 26.26 -21.91
C SER A 181 19.81 25.76 -23.36
N VAL A 182 20.97 25.34 -23.89
CA VAL A 182 21.01 24.70 -25.21
C VAL A 182 20.57 23.25 -25.06
N VAL A 183 19.34 22.95 -25.48
CA VAL A 183 18.72 21.62 -25.34
C VAL A 183 18.92 20.80 -26.62
N GLN A 184 19.47 19.60 -26.50
CA GLN A 184 19.54 18.60 -27.55
C GLN A 184 18.58 17.45 -27.20
N ALA A 185 17.38 17.48 -27.78
CA ALA A 185 16.39 16.43 -27.62
C ALA A 185 16.73 15.21 -28.49
N CYS A 186 17.03 14.08 -27.86
CA CYS A 186 17.27 12.82 -28.53
C CYS A 186 15.99 11.97 -28.45
N LYS A 187 15.29 11.80 -29.57
CA LYS A 187 14.07 10.98 -29.64
C LYS A 187 14.43 9.49 -29.52
N THR A 188 14.46 8.99 -28.29
CA THR A 188 14.81 7.59 -27.96
C THR A 188 13.60 6.71 -27.65
N ILE A 189 12.39 7.26 -27.76
CA ILE A 189 11.12 6.54 -27.55
C ILE A 189 10.97 5.46 -28.64
N CYS A 190 10.58 4.25 -28.25
CA CYS A 190 10.35 3.15 -29.18
C CYS A 190 8.95 3.26 -29.82
N SER A 191 8.87 3.11 -31.15
CA SER A 191 7.59 3.18 -31.87
C SER A 191 6.67 1.97 -31.60
N ALA A 192 7.20 0.86 -31.06
CA ALA A 192 6.48 -0.40 -30.92
C ALA A 192 5.20 -0.28 -30.07
N THR A 193 5.19 0.52 -29.02
CA THR A 193 4.01 0.73 -28.17
C THR A 193 2.93 1.51 -28.92
N SER A 194 3.31 2.59 -29.61
CA SER A 194 2.39 3.41 -30.40
C SER A 194 1.83 2.66 -31.61
N GLU A 195 2.65 1.90 -32.32
CA GLU A 195 2.22 1.03 -33.43
C GLU A 195 1.21 -0.02 -32.96
N ARG A 196 1.44 -0.63 -31.79
CA ARG A 196 0.51 -1.60 -31.20
C ARG A 196 -0.82 -0.97 -30.82
N GLN A 197 -0.79 0.20 -30.19
CA GLN A 197 -2.01 0.95 -29.86
C GLN A 197 -2.80 1.30 -31.12
N LYS A 198 -2.11 1.80 -32.17
CA LYS A 198 -2.74 2.11 -33.45
C LYS A 198 -3.36 0.88 -34.10
N ALA A 199 -2.64 -0.24 -34.16
CA ALA A 199 -3.15 -1.49 -34.73
C ALA A 199 -4.35 -2.05 -33.93
N ALA A 200 -4.34 -1.93 -32.61
CA ALA A 200 -5.46 -2.34 -31.77
C ALA A 200 -6.70 -1.43 -31.97
N LEU A 201 -6.50 -0.12 -32.10
CA LEU A 201 -7.56 0.85 -32.38
C LEU A 201 -8.18 0.63 -33.77
N GLU A 202 -7.35 0.44 -34.80
CA GLU A 202 -7.82 0.13 -36.16
C GLU A 202 -8.64 -1.15 -36.20
N LEU A 203 -8.26 -2.16 -35.41
CA LEU A 203 -9.01 -3.41 -35.29
C LEU A 203 -10.30 -3.22 -34.48
N ALA A 204 -10.25 -2.48 -33.36
CA ALA A 204 -11.41 -2.23 -32.51
C ALA A 204 -12.57 -1.59 -33.30
N CYS A 205 -12.25 -0.70 -34.25
CA CYS A 205 -13.26 -0.08 -35.13
C CYS A 205 -13.90 -1.04 -36.14
N GLN A 206 -13.38 -2.26 -36.32
CA GLN A 206 -13.84 -3.23 -37.33
C GLN A 206 -14.51 -4.47 -36.72
N VAL A 207 -14.55 -4.59 -35.40
CA VAL A 207 -15.03 -5.78 -34.68
C VAL A 207 -16.09 -5.39 -33.67
N ASP A 208 -17.00 -6.31 -33.35
CA ASP A 208 -18.08 -6.05 -32.38
C ASP A 208 -17.57 -6.28 -30.94
N VAL A 209 -16.65 -7.24 -30.78
CA VAL A 209 -16.03 -7.58 -29.49
C VAL A 209 -14.52 -7.57 -29.64
N MET A 210 -13.82 -7.00 -28.66
CA MET A 210 -12.37 -6.94 -28.60
C MET A 210 -11.85 -7.69 -27.37
N ILE A 211 -10.94 -8.64 -27.57
CA ILE A 211 -10.25 -9.37 -26.50
C ILE A 211 -8.82 -8.86 -26.41
N VAL A 212 -8.42 -8.42 -25.22
CA VAL A 212 -7.08 -7.92 -24.91
C VAL A 212 -6.40 -8.91 -23.97
N VAL A 213 -5.32 -9.53 -24.42
CA VAL A 213 -4.60 -10.57 -23.66
C VAL A 213 -3.35 -10.00 -22.99
N GLY A 214 -3.23 -10.18 -21.67
CA GLY A 214 -1.99 -9.94 -20.92
C GLY A 214 -2.24 -9.68 -19.45
N GLY A 215 -1.18 -9.63 -18.64
CA GLY A 215 -1.33 -9.48 -17.18
C GLY A 215 -2.02 -8.17 -16.74
N ALA A 216 -2.84 -8.26 -15.69
CA ALA A 216 -3.53 -7.16 -15.02
C ALA A 216 -2.55 -6.11 -14.46
N ASP A 217 -1.37 -6.55 -14.02
CA ASP A 217 -0.32 -5.69 -13.47
C ASP A 217 0.34 -4.78 -14.53
N SER A 218 0.22 -5.13 -15.81
CA SER A 218 0.81 -4.35 -16.91
C SER A 218 0.00 -3.08 -17.17
N ALA A 219 0.55 -1.93 -16.75
CA ALA A 219 -0.02 -0.61 -17.04
C ALA A 219 -0.24 -0.38 -18.55
N ASN A 220 0.65 -0.90 -19.40
CA ASN A 220 0.52 -0.81 -20.85
C ASN A 220 -0.64 -1.64 -21.40
N THR A 221 -0.87 -2.83 -20.84
CA THR A 221 -1.99 -3.71 -21.24
C THR A 221 -3.31 -3.10 -20.80
N ARG A 222 -3.40 -2.60 -19.56
CA ARG A 222 -4.58 -1.87 -19.06
C ARG A 222 -4.89 -0.64 -19.91
N LYS A 223 -3.87 0.12 -20.30
CA LYS A 223 -4.04 1.27 -21.20
C LYS A 223 -4.51 0.86 -22.59
N LEU A 224 -4.03 -0.26 -23.13
CA LEU A 224 -4.51 -0.80 -24.41
C LEU A 224 -6.00 -1.18 -24.32
N ALA A 225 -6.41 -1.83 -23.24
CA ALA A 225 -7.81 -2.18 -23.00
C ALA A 225 -8.70 -0.95 -22.84
N SER A 226 -8.27 0.06 -22.08
CA SER A 226 -9.03 1.31 -21.94
C SER A 226 -9.18 2.07 -23.27
N LEU A 227 -8.14 2.06 -24.11
CA LEU A 227 -8.18 2.70 -25.44
C LEU A 227 -9.18 1.99 -26.36
N CYS A 228 -9.23 0.66 -26.34
CA CYS A 228 -10.20 -0.10 -27.13
C CYS A 228 -11.64 0.15 -26.63
N ARG A 229 -11.86 0.24 -25.31
CA ARG A 229 -13.17 0.60 -24.73
C ARG A 229 -13.61 2.01 -25.14
N ALA A 230 -12.68 2.96 -25.18
CA ALA A 230 -12.97 4.34 -25.56
C ALA A 230 -13.44 4.48 -27.03
N CYS A 231 -13.12 3.50 -27.90
CA CYS A 231 -13.64 3.44 -29.27
C CYS A 231 -15.11 3.02 -29.36
N GLY A 232 -15.74 2.60 -28.25
CA GLY A 232 -17.13 2.14 -28.23
C GLY A 232 -17.29 0.64 -28.47
N THR A 233 -16.20 -0.12 -28.62
CA THR A 233 -16.22 -1.57 -28.81
C THR A 233 -16.22 -2.29 -27.46
N THR A 234 -17.08 -3.29 -27.31
CA THR A 234 -17.12 -4.14 -26.09
C THR A 234 -15.77 -4.83 -25.94
N THR A 235 -15.00 -4.44 -24.91
CA THR A 235 -13.62 -4.90 -24.74
C THR A 235 -13.43 -5.66 -23.42
N TYR A 236 -13.04 -6.92 -23.53
CA TYR A 236 -12.67 -7.78 -22.41
C TYR A 236 -11.16 -7.89 -22.29
N HIS A 237 -10.68 -7.92 -21.06
CA HIS A 237 -9.27 -8.10 -20.73
C HIS A 237 -9.15 -9.43 -20.01
N ILE A 238 -8.35 -10.34 -20.59
CA ILE A 238 -8.09 -11.67 -20.04
C ILE A 238 -6.58 -11.90 -19.90
N GLU A 239 -6.17 -12.77 -18.98
CA GLU A 239 -4.80 -13.25 -18.87
C GLU A 239 -4.61 -14.60 -19.58
N GLU A 240 -5.60 -15.49 -19.46
CA GLU A 240 -5.54 -16.87 -19.94
C GLU A 240 -6.75 -17.26 -20.80
N ALA A 241 -6.61 -18.28 -21.64
CA ALA A 241 -7.69 -18.76 -22.50
C ALA A 241 -8.89 -19.35 -21.73
N GLY A 242 -8.69 -19.76 -20.47
CA GLY A 242 -9.74 -20.28 -19.60
C GLY A 242 -10.75 -19.24 -19.11
N GLU A 243 -10.39 -17.95 -19.16
CA GLU A 243 -11.26 -16.83 -18.74
C GLU A 243 -12.25 -16.41 -19.83
N LEU A 244 -12.18 -17.02 -21.02
CA LEU A 244 -13.11 -16.75 -22.10
C LEU A 244 -14.50 -17.32 -21.79
N ASP A 245 -15.48 -16.43 -21.61
CA ASP A 245 -16.89 -16.82 -21.49
C ASP A 245 -17.53 -16.98 -22.88
N PRO A 246 -18.11 -18.15 -23.21
CA PRO A 246 -18.87 -18.36 -24.44
C PRO A 246 -20.03 -17.36 -24.64
N ALA A 247 -20.59 -16.80 -23.56
CA ALA A 247 -21.69 -15.84 -23.62
C ALA A 247 -21.30 -14.52 -24.31
N TRP A 248 -20.02 -14.10 -24.23
CA TRP A 248 -19.54 -12.86 -24.84
C TRP A 248 -19.60 -12.86 -26.37
N PHE A 249 -19.68 -14.05 -26.97
CA PHE A 249 -19.63 -14.25 -28.42
C PHE A 249 -21.01 -14.55 -29.04
N ARG A 250 -22.09 -14.52 -28.25
CA ARG A 250 -23.46 -14.75 -28.75
C ARG A 250 -23.90 -13.59 -29.66
N GLY A 251 -24.23 -13.90 -30.92
CA GLY A 251 -24.72 -12.93 -31.90
C GLY A 251 -23.64 -12.00 -32.49
N VAL A 252 -22.36 -12.28 -32.23
CA VAL A 252 -21.21 -11.47 -32.70
C VAL A 252 -20.77 -11.89 -34.09
N LYS A 253 -20.56 -10.93 -35.00
CA LYS A 253 -20.11 -11.21 -36.37
C LYS A 253 -18.59 -11.27 -36.46
N ALA A 254 -17.90 -10.33 -35.80
CA ALA A 254 -16.45 -10.25 -35.80
C ALA A 254 -15.90 -10.03 -34.39
N ALA A 255 -14.89 -10.82 -34.03
CA ALA A 255 -14.17 -10.68 -32.76
C ALA A 255 -12.70 -10.34 -33.03
N GLY A 256 -12.21 -9.30 -32.37
CA GLY A 256 -10.81 -8.87 -32.43
C GLY A 256 -10.00 -9.42 -31.28
N LEU A 257 -8.74 -9.74 -31.55
CA LEU A 257 -7.77 -10.21 -30.56
C LEU A 257 -6.52 -9.32 -30.63
N THR A 258 -6.13 -8.75 -29.50
CA THR A 258 -4.84 -8.05 -29.33
C THR A 258 -4.17 -8.51 -28.05
N ALA A 259 -2.88 -8.24 -27.92
CA ALA A 259 -2.11 -8.66 -26.77
C ALA A 259 -1.04 -7.65 -26.37
N GLY A 260 -0.73 -7.62 -25.07
CA GLY A 260 0.30 -6.76 -24.49
C GLY A 260 1.72 -7.07 -24.97
N ALA A 261 2.65 -6.16 -24.69
CA ALA A 261 4.05 -6.26 -25.11
C ALA A 261 4.83 -7.44 -24.50
N SER A 262 4.33 -7.95 -23.38
CA SER A 262 4.92 -9.05 -22.60
C SER A 262 4.10 -10.34 -22.72
N THR A 263 3.10 -10.38 -23.61
CA THR A 263 2.28 -11.56 -23.82
C THR A 263 2.90 -12.44 -24.91
N PRO A 264 3.15 -13.73 -24.65
CA PRO A 264 3.72 -14.64 -25.63
C PRO A 264 2.77 -15.02 -26.76
N ASP A 265 3.36 -15.33 -27.91
CA ASP A 265 2.63 -15.70 -29.13
C ASP A 265 1.78 -16.97 -28.93
N TRP A 266 2.24 -17.95 -28.14
CA TRP A 266 1.49 -19.20 -27.90
C TRP A 266 0.19 -18.99 -27.11
N ILE A 267 0.11 -18.00 -26.21
CA ILE A 267 -1.15 -17.69 -25.50
C ILE A 267 -2.14 -17.05 -26.49
N ILE A 268 -1.64 -16.21 -27.40
CA ILE A 268 -2.49 -15.60 -28.43
C ILE A 268 -3.07 -16.69 -29.35
N GLU A 269 -2.25 -17.69 -29.71
CA GLU A 269 -2.71 -18.86 -30.48
C GLU A 269 -3.72 -19.71 -29.71
N GLU A 270 -3.50 -19.94 -28.41
CA GLU A 270 -4.40 -20.71 -27.55
C GLU A 270 -5.76 -20.02 -27.39
N VAL A 271 -5.76 -18.72 -27.11
CA VAL A 271 -6.96 -17.87 -27.05
C VAL A 271 -7.69 -17.88 -28.40
N LYS A 272 -6.94 -17.70 -29.51
CA LYS A 272 -7.51 -17.76 -30.86
C LYS A 272 -8.18 -19.10 -31.13
N LYS A 273 -7.52 -20.22 -30.78
CA LYS A 273 -8.06 -21.56 -30.96
C LYS A 273 -9.34 -21.73 -30.14
N ARG A 274 -9.34 -21.29 -28.89
CA ARG A 274 -10.51 -21.37 -28.00
C ARG A 274 -11.70 -20.56 -28.54
N MET A 275 -11.44 -19.37 -29.09
CA MET A 275 -12.48 -18.56 -29.74
C MET A 275 -13.09 -19.27 -30.96
N SER A 276 -12.27 -19.96 -31.76
CA SER A 276 -12.76 -20.78 -32.87
C SER A 276 -13.56 -22.01 -32.42
N GLU A 277 -13.16 -22.67 -31.33
CA GLU A 277 -13.92 -23.80 -30.76
C GLU A 277 -15.30 -23.35 -30.25
N ILE A 278 -15.39 -22.17 -29.62
CA ILE A 278 -16.67 -21.60 -29.14
C ILE A 278 -17.61 -21.30 -30.31
N GLU A 279 -17.08 -20.88 -31.46
CA GLU A 279 -17.86 -20.69 -32.68
C GLU A 279 -18.51 -22.01 -33.17
N GLU A 280 -17.73 -23.10 -33.21
CA GLU A 280 -18.23 -24.42 -33.64
C GLU A 280 -19.37 -24.93 -32.73
N LEU A 281 -19.27 -24.69 -31.43
CA LEU A 281 -20.30 -25.05 -30.44
C LEU A 281 -21.57 -24.22 -30.61
N ASN A 282 -21.45 -22.90 -30.76
CA ASN A 282 -22.59 -22.00 -30.96
C ASN A 282 -23.34 -22.29 -32.28
N GLY A 283 -22.62 -22.68 -33.34
CA GLY A 283 -23.24 -23.10 -34.60
C GLY A 283 -24.02 -24.42 -34.51
N SER A 284 -23.76 -25.23 -33.48
CA SER A 284 -24.41 -26.53 -33.26
C SER A 284 -25.67 -26.42 -32.39
N GLU A 285 -25.76 -25.42 -31.52
CA GLU A 285 -26.88 -25.24 -30.57
C GLU A 285 -28.13 -24.59 -31.18
N GLU A 286 -28.03 -23.91 -32.33
CA GLU A 286 -29.19 -23.29 -33.00
C GLU A 286 -30.11 -24.32 -33.68
N GLY A 287 -29.71 -25.59 -33.80
CA GLY A 287 -30.48 -26.65 -34.47
C GLY A 287 -31.31 -27.57 -33.57
N MET A 288 -31.24 -27.45 -32.23
CA MET A 288 -31.81 -28.46 -31.33
C MET A 288 -32.50 -27.84 -30.11
N LYS A 289 -33.47 -26.96 -30.34
CA LYS A 289 -34.41 -26.49 -29.31
C LYS A 289 -35.85 -26.60 -29.82
N ASP A 290 -36.36 -27.82 -29.87
CA ASP A 290 -37.79 -28.14 -29.79
C ASP A 290 -37.98 -29.64 -29.53
N ALA A 291 -38.04 -30.04 -28.25
CA ALA A 291 -38.73 -31.27 -27.82
C ALA A 291 -38.88 -31.33 -26.28
N VAL A 292 -40.12 -31.10 -25.85
CA VAL A 292 -40.84 -31.44 -24.62
C VAL A 292 -40.13 -32.43 -23.65
N GLU A 293 -39.98 -32.00 -22.39
CA GLU A 293 -39.56 -32.82 -21.24
C GLU A 293 -40.60 -33.89 -20.88
N VAL A 294 -40.16 -35.15 -20.81
CA VAL A 294 -40.84 -36.20 -20.03
C VAL A 294 -39.85 -36.65 -18.96
N LYS A 295 -40.13 -36.34 -17.68
CA LYS A 295 -39.30 -36.71 -16.54
C LYS A 295 -39.37 -38.22 -16.29
N ALA A 296 -38.33 -38.94 -16.70
CA ALA A 296 -38.00 -40.25 -16.17
C ALA A 296 -36.96 -40.05 -15.07
N VAL A 297 -37.33 -40.30 -13.82
CA VAL A 297 -36.44 -40.12 -12.66
C VAL A 297 -35.28 -41.10 -12.76
N ARG A 298 -34.03 -40.61 -12.75
CA ARG A 298 -32.82 -41.44 -12.88
C ARG A 298 -32.13 -41.63 -11.53
N HIS A 299 -31.37 -42.72 -11.37
CA HIS A 299 -30.53 -42.95 -10.19
C HIS A 299 -29.64 -41.74 -9.93
N GLY A 300 -29.70 -41.20 -8.72
CA GLY A 300 -28.94 -40.02 -8.31
C GLY A 300 -29.63 -38.66 -8.52
N GLU A 301 -30.93 -38.65 -8.78
CA GLU A 301 -31.74 -37.44 -8.81
C GLU A 301 -32.32 -37.12 -7.42
N ILE A 302 -32.34 -35.83 -7.05
CA ILE A 302 -33.02 -35.32 -5.86
C ILE A 302 -34.48 -35.12 -6.24
N VAL A 303 -35.38 -35.86 -5.60
CA VAL A 303 -36.82 -35.73 -5.80
C VAL A 303 -37.48 -35.23 -4.53
N THR A 304 -38.51 -34.41 -4.68
CA THR A 304 -39.37 -34.01 -3.56
C THR A 304 -40.42 -35.08 -3.34
N GLY A 305 -40.53 -35.58 -2.11
CA GLY A 305 -41.49 -36.60 -1.75
C GLY A 305 -42.29 -36.22 -0.51
N THR A 306 -43.54 -36.68 -0.46
CA THR A 306 -44.45 -36.41 0.68
C THR A 306 -44.42 -37.61 1.62
N VAL A 307 -44.20 -37.37 2.92
CA VAL A 307 -44.20 -38.43 3.93
C VAL A 307 -45.62 -38.97 4.10
N VAL A 308 -45.86 -40.20 3.67
CA VAL A 308 -47.16 -40.89 3.80
C VAL A 308 -47.27 -41.67 5.10
N HIS A 309 -46.16 -42.19 5.62
CA HIS A 309 -46.16 -42.95 6.88
C HIS A 309 -44.86 -42.82 7.66
N VAL A 310 -44.94 -42.60 8.97
CA VAL A 310 -43.79 -42.57 9.88
C VAL A 310 -43.91 -43.79 10.81
N GLY A 311 -43.10 -44.82 10.56
CA GLY A 311 -42.96 -45.99 11.42
C GLY A 311 -41.93 -45.79 12.52
N GLN A 312 -41.78 -46.78 13.41
CA GLN A 312 -40.80 -46.73 14.51
C GLN A 312 -39.34 -46.90 14.05
N ASP A 313 -39.11 -47.48 12.87
CA ASP A 313 -37.78 -47.75 12.30
C ASP A 313 -37.62 -47.29 10.82
N GLU A 314 -38.71 -46.92 10.15
CA GLU A 314 -38.74 -46.58 8.72
C GLU A 314 -39.77 -45.48 8.40
N VAL A 315 -39.44 -44.58 7.47
CA VAL A 315 -40.33 -43.52 6.96
C VAL A 315 -40.62 -43.78 5.49
N MET A 316 -41.91 -43.81 5.15
CA MET A 316 -42.39 -44.06 3.80
C MET A 316 -42.79 -42.75 3.13
N VAL A 317 -42.29 -42.54 1.91
CA VAL A 317 -42.34 -41.28 1.19
C VAL A 317 -42.81 -41.52 -0.23
N ASP A 318 -43.84 -40.80 -0.66
CA ASP A 318 -44.30 -40.80 -2.04
C ASP A 318 -43.55 -39.75 -2.84
N VAL A 319 -42.75 -40.18 -3.81
CA VAL A 319 -41.91 -39.34 -4.68
C VAL A 319 -42.52 -39.11 -6.07
N GLY A 320 -43.81 -39.40 -6.28
CA GLY A 320 -44.48 -39.21 -7.57
C GLY A 320 -44.05 -40.20 -8.66
N ALA A 321 -43.39 -41.29 -8.26
CA ALA A 321 -43.04 -42.43 -9.12
C ALA A 321 -44.06 -43.57 -8.95
N LYS A 322 -43.92 -44.66 -9.73
CA LYS A 322 -44.81 -45.84 -9.62
C LYS A 322 -44.69 -46.61 -8.29
N SER A 323 -43.71 -46.27 -7.45
CA SER A 323 -43.37 -46.98 -6.22
C SER A 323 -43.13 -46.01 -5.07
N GLU A 324 -43.50 -46.44 -3.86
CA GLU A 324 -43.21 -45.73 -2.62
C GLU A 324 -41.74 -45.92 -2.22
N GLY A 325 -41.13 -44.86 -1.68
CA GLY A 325 -39.76 -44.89 -1.19
C GLY A 325 -39.67 -45.05 0.33
N VAL A 326 -38.66 -45.77 0.80
CA VAL A 326 -38.41 -46.03 2.22
C VAL A 326 -37.10 -45.36 2.64
N ILE A 327 -37.16 -44.58 3.72
CA ILE A 327 -36.02 -43.96 4.38
C ILE A 327 -35.82 -44.65 5.74
N PRO A 328 -34.69 -45.35 5.97
CA PRO A 328 -34.34 -45.86 7.29
C PRO A 328 -34.03 -44.71 8.25
N ILE A 329 -34.44 -44.81 9.53
CA ILE A 329 -34.21 -43.75 10.54
C ILE A 329 -32.71 -43.41 10.74
N ARG A 330 -31.82 -44.37 10.46
CA ARG A 330 -30.36 -44.15 10.50
C ARG A 330 -29.86 -43.10 9.51
N GLU A 331 -30.63 -42.81 8.46
CA GLU A 331 -30.29 -41.83 7.42
C GLU A 331 -31.11 -40.52 7.53
N LEU A 332 -31.87 -40.34 8.62
CA LEU A 332 -32.76 -39.19 8.84
C LEU A 332 -32.11 -38.01 9.59
N SER A 333 -30.98 -38.22 10.29
CA SER A 333 -30.33 -37.17 11.11
C SER A 333 -28.84 -37.45 11.37
N CYS A 334 -28.01 -36.39 11.38
CA CYS A 334 -26.57 -36.42 11.64
C CYS A 334 -26.19 -36.52 13.15
N CYS A 335 -27.17 -36.64 14.04
CA CYS A 335 -27.01 -36.59 15.50
C CYS A 335 -27.88 -37.67 16.16
N GLU A 336 -27.34 -38.40 17.15
CA GLU A 336 -28.14 -39.27 18.02
C GLU A 336 -29.01 -38.40 18.96
N VAL A 337 -30.32 -38.37 18.75
CA VAL A 337 -31.26 -37.77 19.71
C VAL A 337 -32.51 -38.64 19.87
N THR A 338 -33.00 -38.68 21.11
CA THR A 338 -33.81 -39.73 21.73
C THR A 338 -35.32 -39.69 21.49
N SER A 339 -35.86 -38.87 20.58
CA SER A 339 -37.33 -38.81 20.34
C SER A 339 -37.71 -38.37 18.92
N ILE A 340 -38.59 -39.15 18.29
CA ILE A 340 -38.91 -39.17 16.84
C ILE A 340 -40.15 -38.31 16.45
N GLN A 341 -40.71 -37.50 17.36
CA GLN A 341 -41.98 -36.78 17.09
C GLN A 341 -41.85 -35.29 16.72
N ASP A 342 -40.66 -34.68 16.81
CA ASP A 342 -40.48 -33.23 16.60
C ASP A 342 -39.94 -32.83 15.21
N ILE A 343 -39.53 -33.76 14.35
CA ILE A 343 -38.82 -33.43 13.09
C ILE A 343 -39.64 -33.68 11.83
N VAL A 344 -40.55 -34.66 11.82
CA VAL A 344 -41.35 -34.99 10.63
C VAL A 344 -42.73 -35.47 11.04
N GLN A 345 -43.77 -34.81 10.54
CA GLN A 345 -45.16 -35.24 10.68
C GLN A 345 -45.64 -35.90 9.38
N VAL A 346 -46.67 -36.75 9.48
CA VAL A 346 -47.32 -37.35 8.31
C VAL A 346 -47.89 -36.22 7.45
N GLY A 347 -47.43 -36.11 6.20
CA GLY A 347 -47.78 -35.04 5.26
C GLY A 347 -46.68 -34.02 4.97
N ASP A 348 -45.52 -34.11 5.62
CA ASP A 348 -44.42 -33.18 5.38
C ASP A 348 -43.71 -33.44 4.04
N GLN A 349 -43.26 -32.39 3.35
CA GLN A 349 -42.51 -32.51 2.10
C GLN A 349 -41.02 -32.56 2.37
N ILE A 350 -40.37 -33.66 1.98
CA ILE A 350 -38.94 -33.85 2.16
C ILE A 350 -38.23 -34.13 0.82
N GLU A 351 -37.07 -33.51 0.64
CA GLU A 351 -36.17 -33.74 -0.49
C GLU A 351 -35.31 -34.98 -0.22
N VAL A 352 -35.31 -35.92 -1.15
CA VAL A 352 -34.76 -37.26 -0.93
C VAL A 352 -33.95 -37.70 -2.15
N TYR A 353 -32.78 -38.28 -1.90
CA TYR A 353 -31.87 -38.75 -2.94
C TYR A 353 -32.13 -40.22 -3.27
N VAL A 354 -32.33 -40.54 -4.54
CA VAL A 354 -32.56 -41.92 -5.00
C VAL A 354 -31.25 -42.71 -5.05
N LEU A 355 -31.00 -43.57 -4.06
CA LEU A 355 -29.82 -44.46 -4.01
C LEU A 355 -29.93 -45.64 -4.97
N LYS A 356 -31.13 -46.23 -5.05
CA LYS A 356 -31.45 -47.36 -5.93
C LYS A 356 -32.88 -47.26 -6.41
N ALA A 357 -33.07 -47.21 -7.73
CA ALA A 357 -34.34 -47.56 -8.34
C ALA A 357 -34.38 -49.08 -8.51
N GLU A 358 -35.34 -49.72 -7.82
CA GLU A 358 -35.77 -51.12 -7.95
C GLU A 358 -34.82 -52.19 -7.39
N ASP A 359 -35.08 -52.65 -6.16
CA ASP A 359 -34.81 -54.05 -5.78
C ASP A 359 -36.00 -54.94 -6.22
N ASN A 360 -35.85 -56.28 -6.21
CA ASN A 360 -36.83 -57.28 -6.67
C ASN A 360 -38.26 -57.19 -6.05
N GLU A 361 -38.51 -56.29 -5.10
CA GLU A 361 -39.79 -56.05 -4.43
C GLU A 361 -40.41 -54.67 -4.75
N GLY A 362 -39.83 -53.89 -5.68
CA GLY A 362 -40.45 -52.64 -6.17
C GLY A 362 -40.42 -51.47 -5.19
N LYS A 363 -39.52 -51.46 -4.20
CA LYS A 363 -39.33 -50.36 -3.23
C LYS A 363 -38.12 -49.50 -3.61
N LEU A 364 -38.25 -48.17 -3.47
CA LEU A 364 -37.15 -47.20 -3.69
C LEU A 364 -36.43 -46.95 -2.36
N ILE A 365 -35.10 -47.10 -2.32
CA ILE A 365 -34.31 -46.73 -1.14
C ILE A 365 -33.87 -45.27 -1.29
N LEU A 366 -34.28 -44.45 -0.32
CA LEU A 366 -34.10 -43.01 -0.33
C LEU A 366 -33.23 -42.59 0.84
N SER A 367 -32.31 -41.63 0.60
CA SER A 367 -31.41 -41.11 1.62
C SER A 367 -31.59 -39.60 1.78
N LYS A 368 -31.87 -39.15 3.00
CA LYS A 368 -31.93 -37.72 3.33
C LYS A 368 -30.53 -37.14 3.59
N GLU A 369 -29.63 -37.91 4.21
CA GLU A 369 -28.24 -37.51 4.50
C GLU A 369 -27.46 -37.03 3.27
N LYS A 370 -27.61 -37.70 2.13
CA LYS A 370 -26.95 -37.28 0.88
C LYS A 370 -27.56 -36.04 0.24
N ALA A 371 -28.89 -35.88 0.37
CA ALA A 371 -29.59 -34.70 -0.15
C ALA A 371 -29.21 -33.44 0.63
N ASP A 372 -29.16 -33.52 1.96
CA ASP A 372 -28.72 -32.42 2.82
C ASP A 372 -27.24 -32.06 2.58
N ALA A 373 -26.39 -33.07 2.33
CA ALA A 373 -25.00 -32.83 1.96
C ALA A 373 -24.88 -32.09 0.63
N GLU A 374 -25.56 -32.52 -0.43
CA GLU A 374 -25.55 -31.84 -1.74
C GLU A 374 -26.12 -30.43 -1.68
N LYS A 375 -27.17 -30.21 -0.89
CA LYS A 375 -27.74 -28.88 -0.65
C LYS A 375 -26.79 -27.97 0.12
N ALA A 376 -26.08 -28.52 1.12
CA ALA A 376 -25.00 -27.81 1.80
C ALA A 376 -23.86 -27.48 0.83
N TRP A 377 -23.51 -28.37 -0.10
CA TRP A 377 -22.51 -28.07 -1.15
C TRP A 377 -22.98 -26.98 -2.11
N ALA A 378 -24.24 -27.01 -2.55
CA ALA A 378 -24.84 -25.98 -3.40
C ALA A 378 -24.92 -24.63 -2.68
N GLY A 379 -25.36 -24.61 -1.42
CA GLY A 379 -25.38 -23.40 -0.60
C GLY A 379 -23.98 -22.84 -0.30
N LEU A 380 -22.97 -23.70 -0.16
CA LEU A 380 -21.57 -23.26 -0.03
C LEU A 380 -20.98 -22.74 -1.35
N GLU A 381 -21.45 -23.21 -2.50
CA GLU A 381 -21.10 -22.67 -3.82
C GLU A 381 -21.72 -21.29 -4.04
N GLU A 382 -23.01 -21.12 -3.71
CA GLU A 382 -23.66 -19.82 -3.71
C GLU A 382 -23.00 -18.84 -2.72
N ALA A 383 -22.60 -19.32 -1.53
CA ALA A 383 -21.87 -18.51 -0.55
C ALA A 383 -20.45 -18.15 -1.00
N LEU A 384 -19.80 -18.97 -1.84
CA LEU A 384 -18.49 -18.65 -2.43
C LEU A 384 -18.62 -17.54 -3.48
N GLU A 385 -19.64 -17.62 -4.35
CA GLU A 385 -19.89 -16.62 -5.40
C GLU A 385 -20.42 -15.30 -4.83
N SER A 386 -21.35 -15.36 -3.88
CA SER A 386 -21.95 -14.18 -3.24
C SER A 386 -21.09 -13.59 -2.12
N GLY A 387 -20.14 -14.36 -1.59
CA GLY A 387 -19.28 -13.96 -0.48
C GLY A 387 -19.96 -13.92 0.89
N GLN A 388 -21.13 -14.54 1.05
CA GLN A 388 -21.89 -14.49 2.29
C GLN A 388 -21.18 -15.24 3.45
N PRO A 389 -21.28 -14.71 4.69
CA PRO A 389 -20.73 -15.37 5.87
C PRO A 389 -21.53 -16.62 6.19
N VAL A 390 -20.85 -17.72 6.49
CA VAL A 390 -21.48 -18.98 6.88
C VAL A 390 -21.16 -19.29 8.34
N GLU A 391 -22.19 -19.69 9.09
CA GLU A 391 -22.05 -20.03 10.50
C GLU A 391 -21.67 -21.50 10.67
N GLY A 392 -20.67 -21.77 11.50
CA GLY A 392 -20.19 -23.12 11.75
C GLY A 392 -19.79 -23.35 13.19
N THR A 393 -20.05 -24.57 13.68
CA THR A 393 -19.72 -24.95 15.06
C THR A 393 -18.36 -25.63 15.11
N VAL A 394 -17.46 -25.14 15.98
CA VAL A 394 -16.14 -25.77 16.16
C VAL A 394 -16.30 -27.10 16.92
N ARG A 395 -15.96 -28.22 16.27
CA ARG A 395 -15.97 -29.54 16.91
C ARG A 395 -14.65 -29.85 17.62
N GLU A 396 -13.52 -29.65 16.93
CA GLU A 396 -12.22 -30.11 17.40
C GLU A 396 -11.10 -29.12 17.07
N VAL A 397 -10.08 -29.07 17.93
CA VAL A 397 -8.85 -28.29 17.72
C VAL A 397 -7.74 -29.25 17.30
N VAL A 398 -7.10 -28.98 16.16
CA VAL A 398 -5.92 -29.73 15.70
C VAL A 398 -4.67 -28.83 15.72
N LYS A 399 -3.48 -29.43 15.68
CA LYS A 399 -2.17 -28.73 15.80
C LYS A 399 -1.90 -27.63 14.75
N GLY A 400 -2.78 -27.42 13.78
CA GLY A 400 -2.67 -26.39 12.75
C GLY A 400 -3.95 -25.55 12.50
N GLY A 401 -5.03 -25.77 13.25
CA GLY A 401 -6.31 -25.09 13.01
C GLY A 401 -7.51 -25.68 13.76
N LEU A 402 -8.69 -25.15 13.47
CA LEU A 402 -9.98 -25.56 14.04
C LEU A 402 -10.78 -26.32 12.99
N LEU A 403 -11.39 -27.44 13.37
CA LEU A 403 -12.38 -28.14 12.55
C LEU A 403 -13.76 -27.59 12.86
N VAL A 404 -14.36 -26.96 11.86
CA VAL A 404 -15.66 -26.30 11.94
C VAL A 404 -16.67 -27.11 11.13
N ASP A 405 -17.85 -27.33 11.70
CA ASP A 405 -18.97 -28.01 11.06
C ASP A 405 -19.98 -26.98 10.57
N ILE A 406 -20.16 -26.91 9.25
CA ILE A 406 -21.11 -26.01 8.56
C ILE A 406 -22.11 -26.85 7.73
N GLY A 407 -22.37 -28.09 8.13
CA GLY A 407 -23.04 -29.11 7.30
C GLY A 407 -22.07 -29.94 6.48
N VAL A 408 -20.85 -29.44 6.25
CA VAL A 408 -19.69 -30.23 5.81
C VAL A 408 -18.49 -29.91 6.69
N ARG A 409 -17.53 -30.85 6.77
CA ARG A 409 -16.31 -30.67 7.57
C ARG A 409 -15.40 -29.62 6.91
N ALA A 410 -15.24 -28.51 7.60
CA ALA A 410 -14.41 -27.40 7.18
C ALA A 410 -13.20 -27.21 8.11
N PHE A 411 -12.10 -26.71 7.56
CA PHE A 411 -10.85 -26.47 8.26
C PHE A 411 -10.56 -24.98 8.28
N LEU A 412 -10.38 -24.43 9.48
CA LEU A 412 -10.04 -23.04 9.72
C LEU A 412 -8.59 -22.98 10.24
N PRO A 413 -7.61 -22.56 9.42
CA PRO A 413 -6.22 -22.44 9.84
C PRO A 413 -6.07 -21.46 11.01
N ALA A 414 -5.18 -21.75 11.96
CA ALA A 414 -4.98 -20.91 13.15
C ALA A 414 -4.61 -19.45 12.83
N SER A 415 -3.93 -19.20 11.70
CA SER A 415 -3.57 -17.86 11.20
C SER A 415 -4.75 -17.05 10.64
N LEU A 416 -5.91 -17.67 10.41
CA LEU A 416 -7.11 -17.06 9.84
C LEU A 416 -8.27 -16.95 10.85
N VAL A 417 -7.98 -17.23 12.14
CA VAL A 417 -8.95 -17.16 13.25
C VAL A 417 -9.06 -15.73 13.79
N ASP A 418 -7.95 -15.03 13.99
CA ASP A 418 -7.95 -13.67 14.55
C ASP A 418 -6.74 -12.85 14.02
N ARG A 419 -6.76 -11.53 14.22
CA ARG A 419 -5.68 -10.60 13.83
C ARG A 419 -4.44 -10.67 14.75
N GLY A 420 -4.57 -11.25 15.95
CA GLY A 420 -3.47 -11.42 16.91
C GLY A 420 -3.05 -12.89 17.07
N TYR A 421 -1.83 -13.11 17.60
CA TYR A 421 -1.39 -14.45 17.99
C TYR A 421 -2.17 -14.86 19.25
N VAL A 422 -3.11 -15.79 19.12
CA VAL A 422 -3.85 -16.34 20.26
C VAL A 422 -3.15 -17.62 20.70
N GLU A 423 -2.52 -17.58 21.89
CA GLU A 423 -1.74 -18.71 22.41
C GLU A 423 -2.62 -19.90 22.85
N ASP A 424 -3.92 -19.68 23.12
CA ASP A 424 -4.86 -20.72 23.54
C ASP A 424 -6.10 -20.83 22.63
N LEU A 425 -6.05 -21.76 21.68
CA LEU A 425 -7.15 -22.12 20.77
C LEU A 425 -8.30 -22.90 21.47
N SER A 426 -8.11 -23.32 22.72
CA SER A 426 -9.07 -24.10 23.51
C SER A 426 -10.36 -23.34 23.86
N LYS A 427 -10.37 -22.00 23.72
CA LYS A 427 -11.53 -21.13 24.02
C LYS A 427 -12.64 -21.22 22.97
N TYR A 428 -12.32 -21.70 21.78
CA TYR A 428 -13.26 -21.72 20.64
C TYR A 428 -13.99 -23.06 20.48
N LEU A 429 -13.73 -24.04 21.35
CA LEU A 429 -14.37 -25.36 21.27
C LEU A 429 -15.86 -25.25 21.61
N GLY A 430 -16.73 -25.66 20.67
CA GLY A 430 -18.18 -25.58 20.81
C GLY A 430 -18.80 -24.20 20.55
N GLN A 431 -18.01 -23.20 20.11
CA GLN A 431 -18.56 -21.90 19.71
C GLN A 431 -19.02 -21.93 18.25
N VAL A 432 -20.09 -21.18 17.96
CA VAL A 432 -20.52 -20.88 16.59
C VAL A 432 -19.69 -19.71 16.07
N ILE A 433 -18.99 -19.93 14.96
CA ILE A 433 -18.13 -18.95 14.30
C ILE A 433 -18.73 -18.61 12.94
N SER A 434 -18.95 -17.32 12.69
CA SER A 434 -19.21 -16.82 11.34
C SER A 434 -17.90 -16.76 10.55
N SER A 435 -17.85 -17.42 9.40
CA SER A 435 -16.64 -17.51 8.58
C SER A 435 -16.98 -17.60 7.10
N ARG A 436 -16.09 -17.06 6.27
CA ARG A 436 -16.25 -17.09 4.81
C ARG A 436 -15.46 -18.24 4.22
N VAL A 437 -16.02 -18.91 3.23
CA VAL A 437 -15.33 -19.95 2.47
C VAL A 437 -14.31 -19.29 1.53
N ILE A 438 -13.04 -19.68 1.65
CA ILE A 438 -11.99 -19.24 0.71
C ILE A 438 -11.83 -20.27 -0.40
N GLU A 439 -11.77 -21.55 -0.03
CA GLU A 439 -11.44 -22.63 -0.95
C GLU A 439 -12.32 -23.83 -0.63
N MET A 440 -12.88 -24.46 -1.67
CA MET A 440 -13.56 -25.74 -1.53
C MET A 440 -12.89 -26.78 -2.42
N ASN A 441 -12.69 -27.98 -1.89
CA ASN A 441 -12.19 -29.11 -2.66
C ASN A 441 -13.22 -30.26 -2.63
N ARG A 442 -13.98 -30.37 -3.73
CA ARG A 442 -15.04 -31.39 -3.92
C ARG A 442 -14.50 -32.82 -3.85
N ALA A 443 -13.27 -33.07 -4.33
CA ALA A 443 -12.67 -34.41 -4.37
C ALA A 443 -12.32 -34.94 -2.98
N ARG A 444 -12.02 -34.07 -2.02
CA ARG A 444 -11.63 -34.46 -0.65
C ARG A 444 -12.67 -34.13 0.42
N LYS A 445 -13.82 -33.56 0.04
CA LYS A 445 -14.84 -33.05 0.97
C LYS A 445 -14.26 -32.14 2.05
N LYS A 446 -13.33 -31.25 1.65
CA LYS A 446 -12.69 -30.29 2.56
C LYS A 446 -12.97 -28.88 2.10
N VAL A 447 -13.38 -28.04 3.03
CA VAL A 447 -13.61 -26.60 2.83
C VAL A 447 -12.65 -25.84 3.72
N ILE A 448 -12.00 -24.80 3.20
CA ILE A 448 -11.12 -23.92 3.97
C ILE A 448 -11.86 -22.62 4.24
N LEU A 449 -11.93 -22.26 5.51
CA LEU A 449 -12.63 -21.08 5.99
C LEU A 449 -11.65 -19.99 6.41
N SER A 450 -12.14 -18.75 6.43
CA SER A 450 -11.47 -17.63 7.09
C SER A 450 -12.47 -16.78 7.84
N ARG A 451 -12.18 -16.57 9.13
CA ARG A 451 -12.92 -15.66 10.00
C ARG A 451 -12.48 -14.20 9.78
N LYS A 452 -11.23 -13.98 9.35
CA LYS A 452 -10.67 -12.65 9.11
C LYS A 452 -11.49 -11.81 8.12
N ALA A 453 -12.06 -12.43 7.09
CA ALA A 453 -12.82 -11.73 6.04
C ALA A 453 -14.12 -11.10 6.57
N VAL A 454 -14.84 -11.79 7.45
CA VAL A 454 -16.12 -11.32 8.02
C VAL A 454 -15.88 -10.18 9.01
N LEU A 455 -14.88 -10.33 9.88
CA LEU A 455 -14.46 -9.27 10.78
C LEU A 455 -14.08 -8.00 10.00
N GLU A 456 -13.40 -8.14 8.87
CA GLU A 456 -12.99 -7.01 8.03
C GLU A 456 -14.17 -6.24 7.43
N GLU A 457 -15.24 -6.91 7.05
CA GLU A 457 -16.47 -6.27 6.56
C GLU A 457 -17.25 -5.57 7.67
N ASP A 458 -17.37 -6.18 8.85
CA ASP A 458 -18.01 -5.55 10.01
C ASP A 458 -17.23 -4.32 10.47
N PHE A 459 -15.89 -4.41 10.50
CA PHE A 459 -15.03 -3.25 10.72
C PHE A 459 -15.18 -2.21 9.61
N ALA A 460 -15.33 -2.60 8.34
CA ALA A 460 -15.53 -1.66 7.24
C ALA A 460 -16.86 -0.89 7.37
N LYS A 461 -17.94 -1.56 7.78
CA LYS A 461 -19.24 -0.91 8.04
C LYS A 461 -19.15 0.05 9.22
N LEU A 462 -18.60 -0.41 10.35
CA LEU A 462 -18.41 0.45 11.54
C LEU A 462 -17.50 1.66 11.23
N ARG A 463 -16.48 1.47 10.39
CA ARG A 463 -15.59 2.55 9.90
C ARG A 463 -16.35 3.56 9.04
N GLN A 464 -17.18 3.11 8.12
CA GLN A 464 -17.97 4.00 7.26
C GLN A 464 -18.95 4.84 8.09
N GLU A 465 -19.59 4.22 9.08
CA GLU A 465 -20.47 4.92 10.01
C GLU A 465 -19.71 5.96 10.82
N LEU A 466 -18.53 5.62 11.36
CA LEU A 466 -17.71 6.56 12.10
C LEU A 466 -17.19 7.71 11.22
N LEU A 467 -16.73 7.43 9.99
CA LEU A 467 -16.26 8.46 9.06
C LEU A 467 -17.37 9.43 8.63
N THR A 468 -18.62 8.95 8.59
CA THR A 468 -19.79 9.77 8.27
C THR A 468 -20.17 10.68 9.44
N ASN A 469 -19.99 10.21 10.67
CA ASN A 469 -20.36 10.93 11.89
C ASN A 469 -19.25 11.85 12.44
N LEU A 470 -18.02 11.74 11.93
CA LEU A 470 -16.87 12.52 12.40
C LEU A 470 -16.80 13.88 11.69
N GLU A 471 -16.79 14.94 12.49
CA GLU A 471 -16.63 16.34 12.05
C GLU A 471 -15.25 16.90 12.45
N GLU A 472 -14.71 17.82 11.64
CA GLU A 472 -13.46 18.51 11.94
C GLU A 472 -13.63 19.38 13.21
N GLY A 473 -12.76 19.21 14.20
CA GLY A 473 -12.82 19.89 15.50
C GLY A 473 -13.41 19.06 16.65
N GLN A 474 -13.89 17.83 16.39
CA GLN A 474 -14.39 16.94 17.44
C GLN A 474 -13.23 16.38 18.28
N VAL A 475 -13.40 16.38 19.61
CA VAL A 475 -12.49 15.70 20.54
C VAL A 475 -12.92 14.25 20.66
N VAL A 476 -11.98 13.36 20.37
CA VAL A 476 -12.20 11.91 20.32
C VAL A 476 -11.13 11.20 21.14
N LYS A 477 -11.53 10.09 21.76
CA LYS A 477 -10.62 9.22 22.50
C LYS A 477 -10.00 8.23 21.54
N GLY A 478 -8.68 8.04 21.63
CA GLY A 478 -7.98 7.08 20.81
C GLY A 478 -6.83 6.40 21.53
N VAL A 479 -6.49 5.19 21.06
CA VAL A 479 -5.44 4.33 21.63
C VAL A 479 -4.23 4.35 20.72
N VAL A 480 -3.05 4.60 21.28
CA VAL A 480 -1.80 4.63 20.50
C VAL A 480 -1.40 3.22 20.07
N ARG A 481 -1.50 2.91 18.76
CA ARG A 481 -1.10 1.60 18.21
C ARG A 481 0.39 1.50 17.92
N ARG A 482 0.99 2.55 17.34
CA ARG A 482 2.40 2.53 16.94
C ARG A 482 3.04 3.91 17.00
N LEU A 483 4.31 3.94 17.37
CA LEU A 483 5.15 5.14 17.44
C LEU A 483 6.18 5.12 16.30
N THR A 484 6.38 6.26 15.65
CA THR A 484 7.40 6.46 14.61
C THR A 484 8.21 7.71 14.92
N GLN A 485 9.35 7.93 14.25
CA GLN A 485 10.20 9.09 14.50
C GLN A 485 9.53 10.44 14.16
N PHE A 486 8.49 10.45 13.31
CA PHE A 486 7.79 11.65 12.87
C PHE A 486 6.38 11.82 13.48
N GLY A 487 5.89 10.84 14.25
CA GLY A 487 4.56 10.90 14.87
C GLY A 487 4.08 9.61 15.51
N ALA A 488 2.90 9.66 16.12
CA ALA A 488 2.19 8.52 16.69
C ALA A 488 0.93 8.21 15.87
N PHE A 489 0.65 6.93 15.69
CA PHE A 489 -0.60 6.47 15.09
C PHE A 489 -1.56 6.09 16.21
N VAL A 490 -2.71 6.75 16.20
CA VAL A 490 -3.73 6.65 17.23
C VAL A 490 -4.98 6.07 16.59
N ASP A 491 -5.46 4.96 17.12
CA ASP A 491 -6.70 4.34 16.68
C ASP A 491 -7.88 4.98 17.41
N ILE A 492 -8.79 5.57 16.65
CA ILE A 492 -9.94 6.31 17.18
C ILE A 492 -11.24 5.49 17.04
N GLY A 493 -11.13 4.17 17.22
CA GLY A 493 -12.28 3.27 17.12
C GLY A 493 -12.50 2.71 15.71
N GLY A 494 -11.44 2.49 14.94
CA GLY A 494 -11.50 1.78 13.66
C GLY A 494 -10.76 2.47 12.51
N VAL A 495 -10.47 3.77 12.64
CA VAL A 495 -9.67 4.58 11.72
C VAL A 495 -8.37 4.99 12.40
N ASP A 496 -7.25 4.84 11.68
CA ASP A 496 -5.93 5.22 12.17
C ASP A 496 -5.69 6.72 11.90
N GLY A 497 -5.57 7.51 12.96
CA GLY A 497 -5.19 8.92 12.90
C GLY A 497 -3.69 9.11 13.09
N LEU A 498 -3.10 10.03 12.33
CA LEU A 498 -1.70 10.44 12.46
C LEU A 498 -1.62 11.67 13.36
N LEU A 499 -0.95 11.51 14.50
CA LEU A 499 -0.56 12.60 15.39
C LEU A 499 0.90 12.97 15.10
N HIS A 500 1.13 14.12 14.49
CA HIS A 500 2.47 14.58 14.13
C HIS A 500 3.24 15.04 15.38
N ILE A 501 4.57 14.88 15.42
CA ILE A 501 5.40 15.35 16.56
C ILE A 501 5.18 16.85 16.87
N SER A 502 4.93 17.64 15.83
CA SER A 502 4.63 19.06 15.97
C SER A 502 3.26 19.36 16.56
N GLU A 503 2.36 18.38 16.67
CA GLU A 503 1.00 18.54 17.19
C GLU A 503 0.80 17.86 18.56
N MET A 504 1.85 17.23 19.10
CA MET A 504 1.84 16.55 20.40
C MET A 504 2.05 17.49 21.60
N SER A 505 2.83 18.56 21.43
CA SER A 505 3.15 19.48 22.53
C SER A 505 3.50 20.87 22.00
N TRP A 506 3.36 21.88 22.85
CA TRP A 506 3.84 23.24 22.59
C TRP A 506 5.37 23.36 22.51
N HIS A 507 6.09 22.30 22.91
CA HIS A 507 7.55 22.20 22.92
C HIS A 507 8.09 21.41 21.73
N ARG A 508 9.33 21.72 21.34
CA ARG A 508 10.05 20.93 20.34
C ARG A 508 10.58 19.64 20.98
N ILE A 509 9.88 18.54 20.71
CA ILE A 509 10.27 17.20 21.18
C ILE A 509 11.05 16.48 20.07
N ASN A 510 12.13 15.80 20.43
CA ASN A 510 12.95 15.03 19.48
C ASN A 510 12.42 13.61 19.27
N HIS A 511 11.78 13.01 20.29
CA HIS A 511 11.17 11.68 20.18
C HIS A 511 9.76 11.61 20.81
N PRO A 512 8.74 11.15 20.07
CA PRO A 512 7.36 11.03 20.57
C PRO A 512 7.18 10.03 21.72
N SER A 513 8.15 9.13 21.93
CA SER A 513 8.16 8.18 23.05
C SER A 513 8.32 8.82 24.43
N GLU A 514 8.72 10.10 24.50
CA GLU A 514 8.81 10.83 25.76
C GLU A 514 7.43 11.27 26.27
N VAL A 515 6.41 11.33 25.40
CA VAL A 515 5.07 11.86 25.72
C VAL A 515 3.99 10.79 25.70
N VAL A 516 4.11 9.79 24.81
CA VAL A 516 3.08 8.75 24.65
C VAL A 516 3.70 7.35 24.57
N LYS A 517 3.10 6.37 25.24
CA LYS A 517 3.46 4.95 25.13
C LYS A 517 2.50 4.20 24.23
N VAL A 518 2.97 3.10 23.66
CA VAL A 518 2.12 2.19 22.88
C VAL A 518 1.08 1.57 23.82
N GLY A 519 -0.20 1.76 23.48
CA GLY A 519 -1.34 1.31 24.28
C GLY A 519 -1.97 2.38 25.18
N ASP A 520 -1.43 3.60 25.26
CA ASP A 520 -2.03 4.66 26.06
C ASP A 520 -3.32 5.20 25.41
N GLU A 521 -4.32 5.49 26.24
CA GLU A 521 -5.55 6.21 25.87
C GLU A 521 -5.31 7.73 25.94
N ILE A 522 -5.47 8.42 24.81
CA ILE A 522 -5.29 9.87 24.70
C ILE A 522 -6.52 10.54 24.09
N GLU A 523 -6.82 11.74 24.57
CA GLU A 523 -7.83 12.62 23.98
C GLU A 523 -7.17 13.51 22.91
N VAL A 524 -7.68 13.41 21.69
CA VAL A 524 -7.11 14.08 20.51
C VAL A 524 -8.22 14.78 19.74
N MET A 525 -7.93 15.96 19.22
CA MET A 525 -8.86 16.70 18.36
C MET A 525 -8.57 16.40 16.90
N VAL A 526 -9.63 16.22 16.11
CA VAL A 526 -9.52 16.02 14.66
C VAL A 526 -9.27 17.36 13.98
N LEU A 527 -8.08 17.52 13.39
CA LEU A 527 -7.71 18.75 12.69
C LEU A 527 -8.17 18.75 11.23
N LYS A 528 -7.99 17.60 10.56
CA LYS A 528 -8.29 17.46 9.14
C LYS A 528 -8.64 16.02 8.81
N ILE A 529 -9.70 15.82 8.03
CA ILE A 529 -10.13 14.50 7.57
C ILE A 529 -9.84 14.40 6.07
N ASP A 530 -8.91 13.52 5.69
CA ASP A 530 -8.71 13.14 4.29
C ASP A 530 -9.56 11.90 3.98
N ARG A 531 -10.69 12.12 3.32
CA ARG A 531 -11.67 11.08 2.95
C ARG A 531 -11.19 10.17 1.83
N ASP A 532 -10.23 10.62 1.00
CA ASP A 532 -9.73 9.86 -0.14
C ASP A 532 -8.65 8.85 0.28
N ASN A 533 -7.83 9.22 1.26
CA ASN A 533 -6.74 8.36 1.76
C ASN A 533 -7.03 7.71 3.12
N GLU A 534 -8.25 7.88 3.63
CA GLU A 534 -8.68 7.36 4.94
C GLU A 534 -7.74 7.75 6.10
N LYS A 535 -7.15 8.96 6.01
CA LYS A 535 -6.18 9.47 6.99
C LYS A 535 -6.76 10.65 7.74
N ILE A 536 -6.75 10.55 9.07
CA ILE A 536 -7.16 11.64 9.94
C ILE A 536 -5.92 12.28 10.55
N SER A 537 -5.79 13.60 10.41
CA SER A 537 -4.74 14.34 11.11
C SER A 537 -5.25 14.75 12.49
N LEU A 538 -4.52 14.35 13.53
CA LEU A 538 -4.89 14.58 14.92
C LEU A 538 -3.99 15.61 15.58
N GLY A 539 -4.55 16.37 16.51
CA GLY A 539 -3.84 17.35 17.33
C GLY A 539 -4.11 17.16 18.81
N LEU A 540 -3.03 17.16 19.61
CA LEU A 540 -3.07 17.12 21.07
C LEU A 540 -2.88 18.53 21.68
N LYS A 541 -2.29 19.46 20.90
CA LYS A 541 -2.07 20.87 21.27
C LYS A 541 -3.32 21.66 21.67
N GLN A 542 -4.45 21.42 21.03
CA GLN A 542 -5.68 22.21 21.24
C GLN A 542 -6.36 21.93 22.58
N VAL A 543 -6.03 20.81 23.23
CA VAL A 543 -6.57 20.40 24.53
C VAL A 543 -5.66 20.90 25.69
N LEU A 544 -4.39 21.20 25.40
CA LEU A 544 -3.44 21.72 26.39
C LEU A 544 -3.63 23.23 26.60
N PRO A 545 -3.69 23.73 27.86
CA PRO A 545 -3.90 25.15 28.13
C PRO A 545 -2.78 25.99 27.49
N ASN A 546 -3.18 27.05 26.78
CA ASN A 546 -2.25 27.98 26.13
C ASN A 546 -1.36 28.65 27.19
N PRO A 547 -0.03 28.46 27.15
CA PRO A 547 0.87 29.12 28.09
C PRO A 547 0.88 30.65 27.94
N TRP A 548 0.42 31.20 26.81
CA TRP A 548 0.34 32.65 26.56
C TRP A 548 -0.78 33.37 27.32
N ASP A 549 -1.86 32.67 27.72
CA ASP A 549 -2.94 33.27 28.50
C ASP A 549 -2.53 33.61 29.94
N THR A 550 -1.42 33.03 30.43
CA THR A 550 -0.86 33.28 31.78
C THR A 550 0.36 34.19 31.79
N VAL A 551 0.87 34.59 30.62
CA VAL A 551 2.09 35.44 30.51
C VAL A 551 1.83 36.85 31.05
N ASP A 552 0.67 37.44 30.76
CA ASP A 552 0.32 38.80 31.22
C ASP A 552 0.21 38.91 32.74
N GLN A 553 -0.14 37.81 33.44
CA GLN A 553 -0.24 37.80 34.91
C GLN A 553 1.10 37.52 35.60
N LYS A 554 1.99 36.72 34.98
CA LYS A 554 3.27 36.34 35.57
C LYS A 554 4.39 37.35 35.32
N TYR A 555 4.37 38.07 34.20
CA TYR A 555 5.48 38.92 33.76
C TYR A 555 5.05 40.37 33.51
N PRO A 556 4.83 41.18 34.56
CA PRO A 556 4.59 42.60 34.38
C PRO A 556 5.82 43.27 33.74
N VAL A 557 5.57 44.27 32.88
CA VAL A 557 6.61 45.07 32.24
C VAL A 557 7.53 45.67 33.33
N GLY A 558 8.83 45.41 33.22
CA GLY A 558 9.85 45.83 34.19
C GLY A 558 10.32 44.73 35.16
N SER A 559 9.73 43.53 35.13
CA SER A 559 10.22 42.38 35.92
C SER A 559 11.54 41.82 35.37
N VAL A 560 12.43 41.38 36.28
CA VAL A 560 13.70 40.71 35.94
C VAL A 560 13.51 39.20 36.10
N VAL A 561 13.81 38.45 35.05
CA VAL A 561 13.57 37.01 34.97
C VAL A 561 14.84 36.31 34.48
N PRO A 562 15.25 35.17 35.08
CA PRO A 562 16.30 34.34 34.51
C PRO A 562 15.81 33.68 33.22
N ALA A 563 16.58 33.77 32.14
CA ALA A 563 16.25 33.18 30.85
C ALA A 563 17.48 32.52 30.22
N LYS A 564 17.26 31.45 29.46
CA LYS A 564 18.32 30.68 28.80
C LYS A 564 18.46 31.07 27.34
N VAL A 565 19.67 31.36 26.86
CA VAL A 565 19.92 31.66 25.45
C VAL A 565 19.73 30.39 24.62
N VAL A 566 18.82 30.41 23.63
CA VAL A 566 18.56 29.25 22.75
C VAL A 566 19.28 29.37 21.42
N ARG A 567 19.28 30.56 20.81
CA ARG A 567 19.90 30.81 19.51
C ARG A 567 20.38 32.25 19.37
N LEU A 568 21.50 32.44 18.69
CA LEU A 568 22.03 33.75 18.32
C LEU A 568 21.71 34.05 16.85
N ALA A 569 21.24 35.26 16.56
CA ALA A 569 21.02 35.75 15.21
C ALA A 569 21.75 37.08 14.99
N PRO A 570 22.13 37.47 13.76
CA PRO A 570 22.91 38.69 13.51
C PRO A 570 22.28 39.99 14.05
N PHE A 571 20.96 40.00 14.29
CA PHE A 571 20.19 41.14 14.78
C PHE A 571 19.77 41.04 16.26
N GLY A 572 20.05 39.91 16.95
CA GLY A 572 19.67 39.74 18.35
C GLY A 572 19.85 38.32 18.89
N ALA A 573 19.73 38.17 20.20
CA ALA A 573 19.75 36.89 20.90
C ALA A 573 18.32 36.46 21.26
N PHE A 574 17.96 35.20 20.98
CA PHE A 574 16.70 34.61 21.41
C PHE A 574 16.92 33.89 22.73
N VAL A 575 16.16 34.30 23.73
CA VAL A 575 16.22 33.75 25.08
C VAL A 575 14.88 33.13 25.44
N GLN A 576 14.93 31.97 26.06
CA GLN A 576 13.77 31.22 26.52
C GLN A 576 13.59 31.48 28.01
N LEU A 577 12.45 32.08 28.40
CA LEU A 577 12.13 32.32 29.81
C LEU A 577 11.48 31.08 30.44
N GLU A 578 10.53 30.48 29.72
CA GLU A 578 9.82 29.26 30.10
C GLU A 578 9.70 28.32 28.88
N PRO A 579 9.43 27.02 29.10
CA PRO A 579 9.07 26.11 28.02
C PRO A 579 7.92 26.68 27.16
N GLY A 580 8.22 27.04 25.89
CA GLY A 580 7.22 27.56 24.93
C GLY A 580 7.11 29.09 24.80
N VAL A 581 7.84 29.87 25.61
CA VAL A 581 7.88 31.35 25.55
C VAL A 581 9.28 31.84 25.18
N GLU A 582 9.41 32.38 23.96
CA GLU A 582 10.65 32.97 23.47
C GLU A 582 10.60 34.51 23.53
N GLY A 583 11.68 35.10 24.03
CA GLY A 583 11.91 36.54 24.02
C GLY A 583 13.11 36.91 23.14
N LEU A 584 13.06 38.10 22.57
CA LEU A 584 14.11 38.64 21.71
C LEU A 584 14.84 39.78 22.41
N VAL A 585 16.17 39.66 22.49
CA VAL A 585 17.07 40.74 22.92
C VAL A 585 17.74 41.32 21.68
N HIS A 586 17.43 42.56 21.33
CA HIS A 586 18.08 43.23 20.19
C HIS A 586 19.55 43.54 20.50
N ILE A 587 20.42 43.59 19.49
CA ILE A 587 21.85 43.95 19.64
C ILE A 587 22.08 45.26 20.42
N SER A 588 21.14 46.19 20.35
CA SER A 588 21.17 47.48 21.05
C SER A 588 20.87 47.41 22.56
N HIS A 589 20.36 46.26 23.03
CA HIS A 589 19.98 46.01 24.43
C HIS A 589 20.85 44.93 25.11
N LEU A 590 21.89 44.44 24.41
CA LEU A 590 22.87 43.46 24.89
C LEU A 590 24.01 44.10 25.71
N ALA A 591 24.54 45.26 25.31
CA ALA A 591 25.62 45.96 26.01
C ALA A 591 25.59 47.49 25.75
N GLU A 592 26.32 48.28 26.55
CA GLU A 592 26.43 49.75 26.39
C GLU A 592 27.36 50.19 25.25
N ARG A 593 28.08 49.26 24.62
CA ARG A 593 28.98 49.50 23.49
C ARG A 593 28.34 49.01 22.20
N HIS A 594 28.73 49.57 21.05
CA HIS A 594 28.25 49.07 19.76
C HIS A 594 28.90 47.71 19.48
N VAL A 595 28.10 46.65 19.54
CA VAL A 595 28.57 45.27 19.31
C VAL A 595 28.19 44.85 17.88
N ALA A 596 29.16 44.42 17.08
CA ALA A 596 28.93 44.00 15.70
C ALA A 596 28.41 42.55 15.58
N LYS A 597 28.67 41.70 16.60
CA LYS A 597 28.23 40.30 16.65
C LYS A 597 27.80 39.91 18.08
N PRO A 598 26.59 39.36 18.28
CA PRO A 598 26.12 38.92 19.61
C PRO A 598 26.99 37.88 20.32
N ASP A 599 27.74 37.06 19.57
CA ASP A 599 28.68 36.04 20.08
C ASP A 599 29.79 36.59 21.00
N GLU A 600 30.07 37.88 20.95
CA GLU A 600 31.10 38.49 21.81
C GLU A 600 30.63 38.67 23.26
N VAL A 601 29.32 38.57 23.53
CA VAL A 601 28.73 38.94 24.83
C VAL A 601 28.01 37.77 25.51
N VAL A 602 27.37 36.89 24.75
CA VAL A 602 26.60 35.75 25.30
C VAL A 602 26.83 34.49 24.47
N SER A 603 26.91 33.34 25.13
CA SER A 603 27.01 32.04 24.46
C SER A 603 25.67 31.32 24.37
N GLU A 604 25.47 30.49 23.34
CA GLU A 604 24.31 29.61 23.24
C GLU A 604 24.25 28.66 24.44
N GLY A 605 23.13 28.65 25.16
CA GLY A 605 22.90 27.84 26.36
C GLY A 605 23.18 28.52 27.70
N GLU A 606 23.68 29.76 27.71
CA GLU A 606 23.95 30.53 28.93
C GLU A 606 22.66 31.03 29.61
N GLU A 607 22.63 31.04 30.95
CA GLU A 607 21.53 31.60 31.74
C GLU A 607 21.80 33.08 32.07
N VAL A 608 20.97 33.97 31.55
CA VAL A 608 21.10 35.42 31.69
C VAL A 608 19.86 36.01 32.35
N ASN A 609 20.07 36.99 33.23
CA ASN A 609 18.96 37.75 33.82
C ASN A 609 18.53 38.86 32.86
N VAL A 610 17.28 38.82 32.43
CA VAL A 610 16.71 39.73 31.43
C VAL A 610 15.51 40.47 32.00
N LYS A 611 15.39 41.75 31.66
CA LYS A 611 14.26 42.58 32.06
C LYS A 611 13.25 42.70 30.92
N VAL A 612 11.97 42.51 31.24
CA VAL A 612 10.85 42.61 30.28
C VAL A 612 10.57 44.07 29.94
N LEU A 613 10.80 44.47 28.69
CA LEU A 613 10.52 45.83 28.20
C LEU A 613 9.13 45.97 27.60
N SER A 614 8.68 44.96 26.84
CA SER A 614 7.34 44.93 26.28
C SER A 614 6.92 43.49 26.00
N VAL A 615 5.63 43.20 26.22
CA VAL A 615 5.00 41.92 25.91
C VAL A 615 3.98 42.18 24.81
N ASP A 616 4.15 41.56 23.65
CA ASP A 616 3.19 41.60 22.55
C ASP A 616 2.52 40.21 22.44
N PRO A 617 1.34 40.00 23.06
CA PRO A 617 0.68 38.69 23.09
C PRO A 617 0.17 38.24 21.70
N ALA A 618 -0.15 39.19 20.80
CA ALA A 618 -0.62 38.89 19.45
C ALA A 618 0.48 38.30 18.54
N GLU A 619 1.70 38.82 18.63
CA GLU A 619 2.86 38.38 17.84
C GLU A 619 3.66 37.26 18.50
N LYS A 620 3.25 36.86 19.72
CA LYS A 620 3.97 35.89 20.56
C LYS A 620 5.44 36.29 20.76
N ARG A 621 5.70 37.56 21.08
CA ARG A 621 7.06 38.11 21.26
C ARG A 621 7.16 38.91 22.56
N ILE A 622 8.26 38.70 23.28
CA ILE A 622 8.64 39.51 24.45
C ILE A 622 9.95 40.23 24.12
N ARG A 623 9.98 41.56 24.21
CA ARG A 623 11.22 42.34 24.10
C ARG A 623 11.91 42.37 25.44
N LEU A 624 13.16 41.96 25.45
CA LEU A 624 13.97 41.80 26.65
C LEU A 624 15.24 42.65 26.58
N SER A 625 15.75 43.07 27.74
CA SER A 625 16.97 43.88 27.83
C SER A 625 17.85 43.41 28.98
N ILE A 626 19.15 43.23 28.68
CA ILE A 626 20.19 42.91 29.66
C ILE A 626 20.79 44.20 30.25
N ARG A 627 20.67 45.31 29.52
CA ARG A 627 21.29 46.61 29.84
C ARG A 627 20.86 47.22 31.19
N GLU A 628 19.60 47.07 31.60
CA GLU A 628 19.09 47.73 32.82
C GLU A 628 19.51 47.02 34.11
N VAL A 629 19.74 45.70 34.08
CA VAL A 629 20.18 44.94 35.25
C VAL A 629 21.62 45.32 35.64
N SER A 630 22.46 45.58 34.65
CA SER A 630 23.84 46.06 34.85
C SER A 630 23.90 47.45 35.47
N ARG A 631 22.97 48.34 35.10
CA ARG A 631 22.90 49.73 35.59
C ARG A 631 22.42 49.81 37.04
N GLU A 632 21.45 48.97 37.43
CA GLU A 632 20.99 48.88 38.83
C GLU A 632 22.04 48.24 39.76
N LYS A 633 22.84 47.26 39.28
CA LYS A 633 24.00 46.74 40.03
C LYS A 633 25.05 47.82 40.25
N GLN A 634 25.40 48.58 39.21
CA GLN A 634 26.35 49.69 39.32
C GLN A 634 25.84 50.83 40.23
N GLU A 635 24.56 51.19 40.17
CA GLU A 635 23.95 52.20 41.06
C GLU A 635 23.84 51.72 42.51
N ARG A 636 23.56 50.42 42.76
CA ARG A 636 23.61 49.82 44.11
C ARG A 636 25.05 49.78 44.65
N GLU A 637 26.03 49.35 43.86
CA GLU A 637 27.44 49.35 44.25
C GLU A 637 27.96 50.77 44.52
N TYR A 638 27.58 51.77 43.71
CA TYR A 638 27.92 53.18 43.97
C TYR A 638 27.25 53.72 45.24
N ARG A 639 25.99 53.33 45.51
CA ARG A 639 25.29 53.67 46.75
C ARG A 639 25.94 53.03 47.97
N ASP A 640 26.30 51.76 47.91
CA ASP A 640 26.96 51.04 49.02
C ASP A 640 28.39 51.56 49.26
N TYR A 641 29.10 51.95 48.20
CA TYR A 641 30.42 52.57 48.31
C TYR A 641 30.35 53.97 48.94
N ASN A 642 29.34 54.78 48.56
CA ASN A 642 29.12 56.08 49.20
C ASN A 642 28.61 55.94 50.65
N HIS A 643 27.79 54.93 50.97
CA HIS A 643 27.35 54.69 52.34
C HIS A 643 28.54 54.33 53.25
N LYS A 644 29.45 53.45 52.80
CA LYS A 644 30.69 53.11 53.52
C LYS A 644 31.66 54.27 53.70
N LYS A 645 31.67 55.26 52.79
CA LYS A 645 32.55 56.43 52.90
C LYS A 645 32.01 57.53 53.81
N THR A 646 30.73 57.47 54.16
CA THR A 646 30.08 58.46 55.04
C THR A 646 30.04 57.99 56.51
N GLU A 647 30.27 56.70 56.76
CA GLU A 647 30.35 56.11 58.10
C GLU A 647 31.79 56.07 58.69
N ASP A 648 32.84 56.36 57.90
CA ASP A 648 34.25 56.26 58.32
C ASP A 648 34.98 57.64 58.41
N THR A 649 34.24 58.74 58.48
CA THR A 649 34.74 60.09 58.79
C THR A 649 33.88 60.78 59.86
N GLY A 650 33.57 60.02 60.93
CA GLY A 650 32.79 60.47 62.08
C GLY A 650 33.55 60.52 63.42
N ASP A 651 34.79 60.04 63.50
CA ASP A 651 35.62 60.11 64.72
C ASP A 651 36.86 60.99 64.49
N VAL A 652 36.62 62.30 64.34
CA VAL A 652 37.66 63.30 64.63
C VAL A 652 37.65 63.50 66.13
N VAL A 653 38.59 62.85 66.82
CA VAL A 653 38.87 63.06 68.24
C VAL A 653 39.19 64.54 68.45
N THR A 654 38.24 65.29 69.01
CA THR A 654 38.47 66.65 69.49
C THR A 654 39.14 66.59 70.86
N ILE A 655 40.20 67.38 71.03
CA ILE A 655 41.04 67.51 72.25
C ILE A 655 40.22 67.83 73.53
N GLY A 656 38.92 68.15 73.43
CA GLY A 656 38.00 68.31 74.55
C GLY A 656 37.70 67.02 75.32
N ASP A 657 37.80 65.84 74.68
CA ASP A 657 37.54 64.55 75.34
C ASP A 657 38.71 64.05 76.22
N MET A 658 39.87 64.70 76.16
CA MET A 658 41.00 64.42 77.06
C MET A 658 40.98 65.25 78.36
N VAL A 659 40.04 66.19 78.55
CA VAL A 659 40.04 67.12 79.70
C VAL A 659 38.74 67.07 80.53
N GLY A 660 37.73 66.31 80.09
CA GLY A 660 36.42 66.22 80.76
C GLY A 660 36.38 65.42 82.07
N ASP A 661 37.37 64.55 82.33
CA ASP A 661 37.36 63.61 83.46
C ASP A 661 37.83 64.19 84.82
N LEU A 662 37.86 65.53 84.98
CA LEU A 662 38.39 66.16 86.20
C LEU A 662 37.41 67.02 87.01
N PHE A 663 36.13 67.16 86.61
CA PHE A 663 35.21 68.09 87.32
C PHE A 663 33.84 67.58 87.78
N ASP A 664 33.48 66.29 87.71
CA ASP A 664 32.22 65.79 88.31
C ASP A 664 32.41 64.69 89.38
N LYS A 665 33.06 65.08 90.48
CA LYS A 665 32.76 64.53 91.81
C LYS A 665 32.48 65.67 92.78
N LYS A 666 31.20 66.07 92.90
CA LYS A 666 30.52 66.20 94.19
C LYS A 666 29.02 66.39 94.06
#